data_AF-A0AAU8FCE4-F1
#
_entry.id   AF-A0AAU8FCE4-F1
#
_cell.length_a   1.000
_cell.length_b   1.000
_cell.length_c   1.000
_cell.angle_alpha   90.00
_cell.angle_beta   90.00
_cell.angle_gamma   90.00
#
_symmetry.space_group_name_H-M   'P 1'
#
loop_
_entity.id
_entity.type
_entity.pdbx_description
1 polymer ?
#
loop_
_entity_poly.entity_id
_entity_poly.type
_entity_poly.pdbx_seq_one_letter_code
_entity_poly.pdbx_strand_id
1 'polypeptide(L)'
;MTKIYQRAMAVALAGTTLLGAGLWYKHRTDPVPSKPVTKSTGALPTGVSEATLANIRSSLAKQEYHISFDEQKKKLQSPNRRNNIRAYYEPGKLTVETRVDTTGDGFEMELVNEGVFADGKLLYAPEITAKADHHENKVQISHSAFTEEFINNEDGVRQNFIVQTAPEGTRQLQVKMTAKGLKVEQGSGNELHFYSQTSDGKTRNELVYSDLKCWDADKKPLNATLAYVDNRIQISVDVANAVYPVTIDPIIANGTPQNANKVLEINQSYMWLGFSVASAGDVNGDGYSDVIVGAPQYDKGQDNEGAAFVYLGHASGLTLTAVTLECNQANAQMGYSVASAGDFNGDGLSDVLVGIPFYDASNSTYKDAGMARLYYGSAQNIIATSSPKDFLTSNPGDNYGISVATAGDINADGYSDIIIGVHQFDDGENDEGAAMVWYGAQNVQKEKQQLQINQANAKFGYSVAGAGDIDADGYSDIIVGARWYTNGQGQEGEGAVFIYRGSNSGLVTNNPTIIEGNQYNAAMGNKVSSAGDVNGDGYSDVLISAYLYDDDSGNDLGRVTLHLGSATGINTQPARHFVGMSNDERMGSSIACAGDVNGDGYSDILIGAQHWDNGQFNEGGVFIYHGSKNGIPAGTTPASTLESNQGDGWFGTAVASAGDVNGDGYSDILIGCYTFDNGQKDEGHVFVYHGGAEGIGTDDSQTLTNGKTGAQMGLSVASAGDVNADGYGDIVIGAPFFDDGKALEGAAFVYYGSIDGLAINTYHLLKKSQANAYFGGSVAGPGDINGDGFDDVIVGAKNYTFGESEEGAVFVYYGSSSGVDPNAGQTGLQVNKAGAHLGFVVAGAGDVNRDGYADFIAGAPTYANTGNVFLYYGSSQAIGSPVNIPGPQINSHFGEVVSSAGDVNGDGYSDIIAGAWTTNYGQQGEGAAYVYHGSSGAFNTNPAKILESNQIDANFGFSVASAGDANGDGYSDVTVGSRYYDNNESNEGAAFVYYGTMGGISDVAPAPTRLETNVAGAYFGWSVSSAGDVNGDGYSDVIVGAPNYVNGGSKRGKCVCIPRLA
;
A
#
# COMPACT_ATOMS: atom_id res chain seq x y z
N MET A 1 25.92 68.86 25.07
CA MET A 1 26.82 68.75 26.24
C MET A 1 27.31 67.30 26.28
N THR A 2 28.59 67.01 25.97
CA THR A 2 29.69 66.77 26.95
C THR A 2 29.38 65.71 28.02
N LYS A 3 30.24 64.73 28.34
CA LYS A 3 31.44 64.16 27.66
C LYS A 3 31.95 62.93 28.49
N ILE A 4 32.34 61.84 27.83
CA ILE A 4 33.52 60.98 28.14
C ILE A 4 33.55 60.03 29.40
N TYR A 5 33.59 58.72 29.09
CA TYR A 5 34.42 57.60 29.61
C TYR A 5 34.05 56.70 30.84
N GLN A 6 33.56 55.49 30.47
CA GLN A 6 34.11 54.13 30.72
C GLN A 6 33.97 53.37 32.07
N ARG A 7 33.36 52.16 31.93
CA ARG A 7 33.64 50.85 32.57
C ARG A 7 33.52 50.75 34.11
N ALA A 8 32.81 49.78 34.70
CA ALA A 8 31.89 48.72 34.23
C ALA A 8 31.02 48.29 35.46
N MET A 9 30.13 47.28 35.48
CA MET A 9 29.71 46.21 34.55
C MET A 9 28.23 45.83 34.84
N ALA A 10 27.67 44.78 34.23
CA ALA A 10 26.31 44.27 34.47
C ALA A 10 26.32 42.78 34.88
N VAL A 11 25.48 42.21 35.76
CA VAL A 11 24.17 42.57 36.36
C VAL A 11 22.93 42.20 35.52
N ALA A 12 22.08 41.36 36.11
CA ALA A 12 20.72 41.00 35.65
C ALA A 12 19.66 41.58 36.60
N LEU A 13 18.37 41.52 36.24
CA LEU A 13 17.14 41.51 37.09
C LEU A 13 15.95 41.25 36.12
N ALA A 14 14.97 40.36 36.40
CA ALA A 14 13.77 40.48 37.27
C ALA A 14 12.77 41.60 36.86
N GLY A 15 11.45 41.47 37.04
CA GLY A 15 10.63 40.34 37.55
C GLY A 15 9.41 40.82 38.37
N THR A 16 8.33 40.02 38.44
CA THR A 16 7.07 40.23 39.24
C THR A 16 6.19 41.45 38.81
N THR A 17 4.90 41.60 39.15
CA THR A 17 3.99 40.88 40.09
C THR A 17 2.51 40.93 39.62
N LEU A 18 1.64 40.05 40.11
CA LEU A 18 0.17 40.10 39.91
C LEU A 18 -0.54 41.06 40.89
N LEU A 19 -1.75 41.55 40.52
CA LEU A 19 -3.02 41.42 41.30
C LEU A 19 -4.17 42.29 40.72
N GLY A 20 -5.42 41.78 40.70
CA GLY A 20 -6.62 42.64 40.72
C GLY A 20 -7.83 42.32 39.80
N ALA A 21 -8.69 41.38 40.21
CA ALA A 21 -10.16 41.31 40.01
C ALA A 21 -10.83 41.76 38.68
N GLY A 22 -11.42 40.79 37.97
CA GLY A 22 -12.88 40.55 38.04
C GLY A 22 -13.87 41.40 37.20
N LEU A 23 -14.35 40.78 36.10
CA LEU A 23 -15.61 41.03 35.35
C LEU A 23 -15.98 42.46 34.93
N TRP A 24 -16.23 42.65 33.62
CA TRP A 24 -17.59 42.84 33.07
C TRP A 24 -17.60 42.59 31.55
N TYR A 25 -18.65 41.96 31.04
CA TYR A 25 -18.74 41.48 29.66
C TYR A 25 -19.20 42.59 28.69
N LYS A 26 -18.50 42.78 27.56
CA LYS A 26 -19.00 43.49 26.37
C LYS A 26 -18.36 42.93 25.10
N HIS A 27 -19.19 42.66 24.10
CA HIS A 27 -18.72 42.21 22.78
C HIS A 27 -17.74 43.20 22.14
N ARG A 28 -16.73 42.65 21.47
CA ARG A 28 -16.13 43.24 20.27
C ARG A 28 -16.27 42.26 19.13
N THR A 29 -17.04 42.65 18.13
CA THR A 29 -16.91 42.17 16.76
C THR A 29 -15.76 42.95 16.12
N ASP A 30 -14.61 42.31 15.94
CA ASP A 30 -13.52 42.70 15.03
C ASP A 30 -12.60 41.47 14.92
N PRO A 31 -12.11 41.08 13.72
CA PRO A 31 -11.27 39.90 13.56
C PRO A 31 -9.87 40.10 14.18
N VAL A 32 -9.34 39.05 14.81
CA VAL A 32 -7.95 39.02 15.25
C VAL A 32 -7.05 38.79 14.03
N PRO A 33 -6.02 39.61 13.78
CA PRO A 33 -5.06 39.32 12.72
C PRO A 33 -4.31 38.03 13.02
N SER A 34 -4.34 37.06 12.10
CA SER A 34 -3.44 35.93 12.13
C SER A 34 -1.99 36.43 12.10
N LYS A 35 -1.16 35.88 12.99
CA LYS A 35 0.29 35.90 12.79
C LYS A 35 0.66 34.67 11.96
N PRO A 36 1.57 34.77 11.00
CA PRO A 36 2.13 33.58 10.38
C PRO A 36 2.84 32.75 11.47
N VAL A 37 2.52 31.47 11.53
CA VAL A 37 3.31 30.48 12.27
C VAL A 37 4.44 30.08 11.34
N THR A 38 5.66 30.51 11.64
CA THR A 38 6.85 30.02 10.95
C THR A 38 7.13 28.59 11.44
N LYS A 39 7.08 27.58 10.54
CA LYS A 39 7.63 26.23 10.83
C LYS A 39 9.05 26.41 11.42
N SER A 40 9.35 25.71 12.50
CA SER A 40 10.62 25.81 13.22
C SER A 40 11.44 24.55 12.99
N THR A 41 12.58 24.67 12.33
CA THR A 41 13.44 23.56 11.89
C THR A 41 13.95 22.69 13.05
N GLY A 42 13.56 21.41 13.06
CA GLY A 42 14.33 20.20 13.46
C GLY A 42 14.96 20.06 14.86
N ALA A 43 15.20 21.13 15.62
CA ALA A 43 16.03 21.07 16.82
C ALA A 43 15.21 21.16 18.12
N LEU A 44 15.31 20.13 18.97
CA LEU A 44 14.73 20.13 20.31
C LEU A 44 15.20 21.37 21.13
N PRO A 45 14.27 22.14 21.75
CA PRO A 45 14.63 23.30 22.55
C PRO A 45 15.60 22.95 23.69
N THR A 46 16.67 23.74 23.84
CA THR A 46 17.80 23.41 24.72
C THR A 46 17.38 23.22 26.17
N GLY A 47 17.33 21.95 26.62
CA GLY A 47 16.87 21.54 27.94
C GLY A 47 15.67 20.57 27.95
N VAL A 48 15.05 20.32 26.79
CA VAL A 48 14.13 19.20 26.56
C VAL A 48 14.93 17.99 26.07
N SER A 49 14.69 16.80 26.62
CA SER A 49 15.26 15.53 26.14
C SER A 49 14.24 14.73 25.32
N GLU A 50 14.65 13.73 24.53
CA GLU A 50 13.70 12.82 23.86
C GLU A 50 12.79 12.14 24.88
N ALA A 51 13.35 11.70 26.03
CA ALA A 51 12.55 11.16 27.14
C ALA A 51 11.50 12.15 27.68
N THR A 52 11.67 13.46 27.50
CA THR A 52 10.63 14.46 27.80
C THR A 52 9.61 14.55 26.67
N LEU A 53 10.05 14.49 25.41
CA LEU A 53 9.18 14.48 24.23
C LEU A 53 8.27 13.24 24.18
N ALA A 54 8.82 12.04 24.41
CA ALA A 54 8.08 10.78 24.47
C ALA A 54 7.03 10.78 25.61
N ASN A 55 7.37 11.36 26.77
CA ASN A 55 6.38 11.56 27.84
C ASN A 55 5.30 12.59 27.47
N ILE A 56 5.58 13.55 26.58
CA ILE A 56 4.59 14.49 26.04
C ILE A 56 3.69 13.78 25.01
N ARG A 57 4.26 13.09 23.99
CA ARG A 57 3.51 12.26 23.02
C ARG A 57 2.58 11.28 23.75
N SER A 58 3.12 10.47 24.67
CA SER A 58 2.35 9.49 25.46
C SER A 58 1.32 10.12 26.42
N SER A 59 1.47 11.40 26.78
CA SER A 59 0.49 12.16 27.56
C SER A 59 -0.56 12.87 26.69
N LEU A 60 -0.30 13.06 25.39
CA LEU A 60 -1.25 13.61 24.43
C LEU A 60 -2.19 12.50 23.95
N ALA A 61 -1.66 11.38 23.43
CA ALA A 61 -2.47 10.22 23.01
C ALA A 61 -3.44 9.75 24.11
N LYS A 62 -3.01 9.72 25.39
CA LYS A 62 -3.91 9.41 26.52
C LYS A 62 -5.04 10.44 26.71
N GLN A 63 -4.78 11.72 26.44
CA GLN A 63 -5.81 12.77 26.50
C GLN A 63 -6.84 12.66 25.37
N GLU A 64 -6.51 11.98 24.26
CA GLU A 64 -7.41 11.78 23.13
C GLU A 64 -8.48 10.70 23.35
N TYR A 65 -8.39 9.95 24.45
CA TYR A 65 -9.44 9.04 24.91
C TYR A 65 -10.00 9.37 26.30
N HIS A 66 -9.41 10.34 27.02
CA HIS A 66 -9.86 10.72 28.36
C HIS A 66 -11.17 11.53 28.36
N ILE A 67 -12.05 11.19 29.30
CA ILE A 67 -13.26 11.93 29.60
C ILE A 67 -12.90 13.18 30.43
N SER A 68 -13.38 14.32 29.94
CA SER A 68 -13.16 15.65 30.52
C SER A 68 -14.48 16.45 30.51
N PHE A 69 -14.49 17.65 31.06
CA PHE A 69 -15.69 18.50 31.09
C PHE A 69 -15.64 19.61 30.05
N ASP A 70 -16.63 19.66 29.16
CA ASP A 70 -16.78 20.72 28.18
C ASP A 70 -17.34 21.99 28.86
N GLU A 71 -16.51 23.01 29.01
CA GLU A 71 -16.92 24.29 29.60
C GLU A 71 -17.79 25.16 28.66
N GLN A 72 -17.96 24.81 27.38
CA GLN A 72 -18.89 25.46 26.45
C GLN A 72 -20.25 24.74 26.45
N LYS A 73 -20.28 23.44 26.17
CA LYS A 73 -21.50 22.61 26.11
C LYS A 73 -22.04 22.19 27.49
N LYS A 74 -21.25 22.33 28.56
CA LYS A 74 -21.58 21.99 29.97
C LYS A 74 -21.90 20.50 30.21
N LYS A 75 -21.22 19.62 29.50
CA LYS A 75 -21.37 18.15 29.60
C LYS A 75 -20.01 17.50 29.89
N LEU A 76 -20.00 16.26 30.36
CA LEU A 76 -18.81 15.41 30.22
C LEU A 76 -18.68 15.00 28.75
N GLN A 77 -17.46 15.01 28.23
CA GLN A 77 -17.14 14.66 26.85
C GLN A 77 -15.84 13.87 26.78
N SER A 78 -15.68 13.04 25.75
CA SER A 78 -14.37 12.60 25.29
C SER A 78 -14.27 12.79 23.78
N PRO A 79 -13.10 13.23 23.27
CA PRO A 79 -12.74 12.89 21.92
C PRO A 79 -12.51 11.38 21.81
N ASN A 80 -12.53 10.89 20.58
CA ASN A 80 -12.01 9.59 20.19
C ASN A 80 -11.39 9.84 18.81
N ARG A 81 -10.05 9.97 18.75
CA ARG A 81 -9.34 10.27 17.50
C ARG A 81 -9.69 9.23 16.43
N ARG A 82 -9.51 7.96 16.82
CA ARG A 82 -9.57 6.75 16.00
C ARG A 82 -10.91 6.41 15.35
N ASN A 83 -12.00 6.95 15.90
CA ASN A 83 -13.35 6.82 15.34
C ASN A 83 -13.82 8.15 14.68
N ASN A 84 -12.97 9.17 14.64
CA ASN A 84 -13.30 10.59 14.37
C ASN A 84 -14.58 11.09 15.08
N ILE A 85 -14.90 10.58 16.28
CA ILE A 85 -16.08 10.98 17.06
C ILE A 85 -15.75 11.78 18.31
N ARG A 86 -16.71 12.60 18.73
CA ARG A 86 -16.75 13.22 20.06
C ARG A 86 -18.05 12.82 20.76
N ALA A 87 -17.91 12.11 21.86
CA ALA A 87 -19.04 11.64 22.67
C ALA A 87 -19.31 12.61 23.83
N TYR A 88 -20.59 12.80 24.16
CA TYR A 88 -21.03 13.57 25.33
C TYR A 88 -22.02 12.77 26.17
N TYR A 89 -21.79 12.78 27.47
CA TYR A 89 -22.43 11.90 28.42
C TYR A 89 -23.43 12.69 29.30
N GLU A 90 -24.72 12.38 29.14
CA GLU A 90 -25.82 12.93 29.93
C GLU A 90 -26.69 11.79 30.50
N PRO A 91 -27.35 11.95 31.66
CA PRO A 91 -28.18 10.88 32.21
C PRO A 91 -29.34 10.47 31.29
N GLY A 92 -29.36 9.19 30.90
CA GLY A 92 -30.31 8.65 29.94
C GLY A 92 -30.05 9.02 28.48
N LYS A 93 -28.89 9.62 28.16
CA LYS A 93 -28.61 10.06 26.78
C LYS A 93 -27.11 10.14 26.46
N LEU A 94 -26.73 9.48 25.37
CA LEU A 94 -25.46 9.72 24.69
C LEU A 94 -25.70 10.64 23.49
N THR A 95 -24.88 11.68 23.35
CA THR A 95 -24.73 12.40 22.07
C THR A 95 -23.40 12.00 21.45
N VAL A 96 -23.37 11.72 20.15
CA VAL A 96 -22.15 11.47 19.37
C VAL A 96 -22.17 12.42 18.18
N GLU A 97 -21.09 13.16 17.96
CA GLU A 97 -20.90 14.07 16.82
C GLU A 97 -19.53 13.85 16.18
N THR A 98 -19.34 14.31 14.95
CA THR A 98 -18.02 14.29 14.29
C THR A 98 -17.01 15.14 15.09
N ARG A 99 -15.81 14.62 15.34
CA ARG A 99 -14.75 15.26 16.16
C ARG A 99 -14.08 16.42 15.44
N VAL A 100 -13.83 16.25 14.15
CA VAL A 100 -13.29 17.23 13.19
C VAL A 100 -14.12 17.13 11.92
N ASP A 101 -14.63 18.26 11.43
CA ASP A 101 -15.48 18.36 10.24
C ASP A 101 -14.79 19.29 9.24
N THR A 102 -14.05 18.70 8.29
CA THR A 102 -13.35 19.41 7.20
C THR A 102 -14.28 19.66 6.02
N THR A 103 -15.22 18.74 5.76
CA THR A 103 -16.08 18.73 4.56
C THR A 103 -17.34 19.61 4.70
N GLY A 104 -17.86 19.78 5.92
CA GLY A 104 -19.08 20.53 6.22
C GLY A 104 -20.37 19.71 6.19
N ASP A 105 -20.30 18.40 5.95
CA ASP A 105 -21.42 17.44 6.04
C ASP A 105 -21.37 16.61 7.37
N GLY A 106 -20.69 17.13 8.41
CA GLY A 106 -20.58 16.50 9.73
C GLY A 106 -21.90 16.23 10.47
N PHE A 107 -21.93 15.18 11.30
CA PHE A 107 -23.15 14.66 11.93
C PHE A 107 -23.28 15.00 13.44
N GLU A 108 -24.53 15.00 13.93
CA GLU A 108 -24.86 14.87 15.35
C GLU A 108 -25.95 13.79 15.52
N MET A 109 -25.74 12.84 16.43
CA MET A 109 -26.71 11.82 16.82
C MET A 109 -27.00 11.88 18.32
N GLU A 110 -28.28 11.77 18.70
CA GLU A 110 -28.67 11.49 20.09
C GLU A 110 -29.24 10.06 20.21
N LEU A 111 -28.66 9.22 21.08
CA LEU A 111 -29.33 8.01 21.59
C LEU A 111 -29.98 8.31 22.94
N VAL A 112 -31.31 8.30 22.96
CA VAL A 112 -32.12 8.52 24.17
C VAL A 112 -32.57 7.17 24.73
N ASN A 113 -32.12 6.84 25.94
CA ASN A 113 -32.56 5.66 26.66
C ASN A 113 -34.00 5.84 27.16
N GLU A 114 -34.91 4.96 26.75
CA GLU A 114 -36.31 4.97 27.19
C GLU A 114 -36.52 4.18 28.49
N GLY A 115 -35.54 3.36 28.86
CA GLY A 115 -35.51 2.56 30.08
C GLY A 115 -35.14 1.09 29.88
N VAL A 116 -34.96 0.43 31.01
CA VAL A 116 -34.82 -1.03 31.15
C VAL A 116 -36.22 -1.62 31.34
N PHE A 117 -36.51 -2.68 30.60
CA PHE A 117 -37.78 -3.42 30.60
C PHE A 117 -37.55 -4.85 31.06
N ALA A 118 -38.52 -5.44 31.75
CA ALA A 118 -38.57 -6.86 32.10
C ALA A 118 -39.83 -7.50 31.51
N ASP A 119 -39.66 -8.58 30.74
CA ASP A 119 -40.72 -9.29 30.01
C ASP A 119 -41.69 -8.33 29.27
N GLY A 120 -41.11 -7.34 28.58
CA GLY A 120 -41.82 -6.32 27.79
C GLY A 120 -42.47 -5.16 28.58
N LYS A 121 -42.32 -5.11 29.91
CA LYS A 121 -42.85 -4.01 30.75
C LYS A 121 -41.70 -3.11 31.23
N LEU A 122 -41.90 -1.79 31.19
CA LEU A 122 -40.94 -0.83 31.74
C LEU A 122 -40.71 -1.14 33.23
N LEU A 123 -39.44 -1.35 33.59
CA LEU A 123 -39.00 -1.67 34.94
C LEU A 123 -38.30 -0.45 35.57
N TYR A 124 -37.34 0.14 34.88
CA TYR A 124 -36.60 1.34 35.30
C TYR A 124 -36.49 2.33 34.14
N ALA A 125 -36.59 3.63 34.42
CA ALA A 125 -36.33 4.71 33.46
C ALA A 125 -35.12 5.53 33.96
N PRO A 126 -34.33 6.15 33.07
CA PRO A 126 -33.20 6.98 33.49
C PRO A 126 -33.65 8.22 34.26
N GLU A 127 -32.87 8.60 35.26
CA GLU A 127 -33.07 9.77 36.10
C GLU A 127 -32.23 10.94 35.59
N ILE A 128 -32.87 12.02 35.12
CA ILE A 128 -32.19 13.26 34.67
C ILE A 128 -31.36 13.96 35.76
N THR A 129 -31.44 13.48 37.01
CA THR A 129 -30.66 13.96 38.17
C THR A 129 -29.63 12.93 38.66
N ALA A 130 -29.40 11.85 37.93
CA ALA A 130 -28.40 10.84 38.28
C ALA A 130 -26.98 11.44 38.33
N LYS A 131 -26.16 10.88 39.21
CA LYS A 131 -24.77 11.35 39.40
C LYS A 131 -23.85 10.64 38.42
N ALA A 132 -23.14 11.44 37.61
CA ALA A 132 -22.03 10.99 36.78
C ALA A 132 -20.71 11.14 37.57
N ASP A 133 -19.95 10.05 37.69
CA ASP A 133 -18.57 10.03 38.18
C ASP A 133 -17.67 9.54 37.04
N HIS A 134 -16.54 10.21 36.79
CA HIS A 134 -15.59 9.84 35.74
C HIS A 134 -14.16 9.67 36.27
N HIS A 135 -13.39 8.83 35.60
CA HIS A 135 -11.96 8.59 35.84
C HIS A 135 -11.32 8.19 34.51
N GLU A 136 -10.23 8.85 34.13
CA GLU A 136 -9.50 8.60 32.87
C GLU A 136 -10.48 8.52 31.67
N ASN A 137 -10.64 7.35 31.06
CA ASN A 137 -11.43 7.12 29.86
C ASN A 137 -12.88 6.62 30.14
N LYS A 138 -13.31 6.61 31.40
CA LYS A 138 -14.55 5.95 31.85
C LYS A 138 -15.44 6.87 32.67
N VAL A 139 -16.76 6.80 32.44
CA VAL A 139 -17.80 7.50 33.23
C VAL A 139 -18.91 6.55 33.63
N GLN A 140 -19.37 6.64 34.87
CA GLN A 140 -20.50 5.89 35.42
C GLN A 140 -21.61 6.87 35.83
N ILE A 141 -22.77 6.77 35.19
CA ILE A 141 -23.99 7.49 35.54
C ILE A 141 -24.88 6.54 36.35
N SER A 142 -24.99 6.81 37.66
CA SER A 142 -25.70 5.93 38.60
C SER A 142 -27.14 6.40 38.83
N HIS A 143 -28.09 5.67 38.23
CA HIS A 143 -29.53 5.76 38.54
C HIS A 143 -29.85 4.87 39.76
N SER A 144 -31.05 4.98 40.34
CA SER A 144 -31.41 4.25 41.57
C SER A 144 -31.49 2.73 41.44
N ALA A 145 -31.52 2.17 40.21
CA ALA A 145 -31.70 0.74 39.97
C ALA A 145 -30.84 0.13 38.83
N PHE A 146 -30.14 0.97 38.05
CA PHE A 146 -29.18 0.54 37.04
C PHE A 146 -28.12 1.62 36.84
N THR A 147 -26.97 1.24 36.27
CA THR A 147 -25.89 2.17 35.90
C THR A 147 -25.80 2.21 34.38
N GLU A 148 -25.71 3.42 33.82
CA GLU A 148 -25.17 3.61 32.46
C GLU A 148 -23.69 3.90 32.62
N GLU A 149 -22.85 3.02 32.10
CA GLU A 149 -21.40 3.14 32.15
C GLU A 149 -20.88 3.30 30.73
N PHE A 150 -20.12 4.35 30.48
CA PHE A 150 -19.47 4.54 29.19
C PHE A 150 -17.97 4.39 29.36
N ILE A 151 -17.35 3.64 28.45
CA ILE A 151 -15.91 3.49 28.33
C ILE A 151 -15.56 3.93 26.92
N ASN A 152 -14.75 4.98 26.82
CA ASN A 152 -14.18 5.44 25.57
C ASN A 152 -12.80 4.80 25.42
N ASN A 153 -12.57 4.02 24.39
CA ASN A 153 -11.27 3.44 24.10
C ASN A 153 -11.00 3.49 22.60
N GLU A 154 -9.88 2.92 22.19
CA GLU A 154 -9.53 2.80 20.78
C GLU A 154 -10.68 2.15 19.97
N ASP A 155 -11.29 1.05 20.44
CA ASP A 155 -12.47 0.42 19.81
C ASP A 155 -13.69 1.34 19.56
N GLY A 156 -13.78 2.51 20.21
CA GLY A 156 -14.95 3.41 20.19
C GLY A 156 -15.51 3.74 21.57
N VAL A 157 -16.84 3.82 21.70
CA VAL A 157 -17.56 4.14 22.95
C VAL A 157 -18.51 3.00 23.33
N ARG A 158 -18.09 2.18 24.31
CA ARG A 158 -18.95 1.15 24.91
C ARG A 158 -20.06 1.77 25.75
N GLN A 159 -21.29 1.27 25.62
CA GLN A 159 -22.46 1.75 26.36
C GLN A 159 -23.01 0.66 27.30
N ASN A 160 -22.30 0.42 28.40
CA ASN A 160 -22.62 -0.61 29.38
C ASN A 160 -23.90 -0.28 30.17
N PHE A 161 -24.94 -1.10 30.05
CA PHE A 161 -26.09 -1.07 30.95
C PHE A 161 -25.94 -2.13 32.04
N ILE A 162 -25.70 -1.71 33.27
CA ILE A 162 -25.50 -2.58 34.44
C ILE A 162 -26.79 -2.60 35.27
N VAL A 163 -27.63 -3.61 35.06
CA VAL A 163 -28.94 -3.75 35.71
C VAL A 163 -28.78 -4.46 37.05
N GLN A 164 -29.13 -3.78 38.15
CA GLN A 164 -28.75 -4.24 39.50
C GLN A 164 -29.67 -5.33 40.05
N THR A 165 -30.96 -5.34 39.72
CA THR A 165 -31.93 -6.42 40.05
C THR A 165 -33.10 -6.41 39.07
N ALA A 166 -33.84 -7.53 38.97
CA ALA A 166 -35.13 -7.61 38.30
C ALA A 166 -36.15 -8.43 39.13
N PRO A 167 -37.45 -8.37 38.83
CA PRO A 167 -38.47 -9.18 39.52
C PRO A 167 -38.23 -10.68 39.42
N GLU A 168 -38.56 -11.42 40.47
CA GLU A 168 -38.45 -12.88 40.52
C GLU A 168 -39.25 -13.54 39.37
N GLY A 169 -38.57 -14.40 38.60
CA GLY A 169 -39.16 -15.08 37.44
C GLY A 169 -39.13 -14.32 36.11
N THR A 170 -38.51 -13.13 36.06
CA THR A 170 -38.19 -12.42 34.80
C THR A 170 -37.41 -13.35 33.87
N ARG A 171 -37.77 -13.40 32.58
CA ARG A 171 -37.07 -14.22 31.58
C ARG A 171 -36.23 -13.40 30.63
N GLN A 172 -36.70 -12.21 30.28
CA GLN A 172 -36.01 -11.33 29.34
C GLN A 172 -35.88 -9.92 29.91
N LEU A 173 -34.65 -9.40 29.95
CA LEU A 173 -34.42 -7.96 30.03
C LEU A 173 -34.43 -7.37 28.61
N GLN A 174 -34.89 -6.14 28.48
CA GLN A 174 -34.69 -5.35 27.27
C GLN A 174 -34.23 -3.94 27.62
N VAL A 175 -33.31 -3.38 26.85
CA VAL A 175 -33.02 -1.94 26.85
C VAL A 175 -33.63 -1.39 25.56
N LYS A 176 -34.44 -0.32 25.66
CA LYS A 176 -35.05 0.33 24.50
C LYS A 176 -34.55 1.75 24.38
N MET A 177 -34.18 2.17 23.17
CA MET A 177 -33.68 3.52 22.90
C MET A 177 -34.27 4.08 21.61
N THR A 178 -34.43 5.39 21.56
CA THR A 178 -34.79 6.13 20.34
C THR A 178 -33.58 6.94 19.89
N ALA A 179 -33.17 6.76 18.63
CA ALA A 179 -32.17 7.59 17.97
C ALA A 179 -32.78 8.89 17.40
N LYS A 180 -31.96 9.93 17.26
CA LYS A 180 -32.28 11.18 16.56
C LYS A 180 -31.05 11.71 15.81
N GLY A 181 -31.28 12.63 14.89
CA GLY A 181 -30.26 13.14 13.97
C GLY A 181 -30.16 12.19 12.79
N LEU A 182 -29.46 11.08 12.99
CA LEU A 182 -29.33 10.00 12.03
C LEU A 182 -30.58 9.11 11.95
N LYS A 183 -30.75 8.48 10.79
CA LYS A 183 -31.67 7.34 10.58
C LYS A 183 -31.02 6.06 11.11
N VAL A 184 -31.80 5.00 11.24
CA VAL A 184 -31.32 3.69 11.71
C VAL A 184 -31.84 2.59 10.79
N GLU A 185 -30.99 1.62 10.48
CA GLU A 185 -31.40 0.35 9.88
C GLU A 185 -30.71 -0.86 10.51
N GLN A 186 -31.18 -2.04 10.12
CA GLN A 186 -30.80 -3.33 10.69
C GLN A 186 -29.62 -3.90 9.90
N GLY A 187 -28.43 -3.91 10.52
CA GLY A 187 -27.26 -4.61 10.02
C GLY A 187 -27.36 -6.12 10.24
N SER A 188 -26.28 -6.85 9.94
CA SER A 188 -26.26 -8.30 10.06
C SER A 188 -26.26 -8.76 11.53
N GLY A 189 -26.98 -9.84 11.85
CA GLY A 189 -26.96 -10.44 13.19
C GLY A 189 -27.37 -9.50 14.32
N ASN A 190 -26.40 -9.06 15.12
CA ASN A 190 -26.56 -8.21 16.31
C ASN A 190 -25.98 -6.80 16.09
N GLU A 191 -26.32 -6.19 14.95
CA GLU A 191 -25.75 -4.93 14.50
C GLU A 191 -26.81 -3.96 13.97
N LEU A 192 -26.65 -2.66 14.23
CA LEU A 192 -27.43 -1.58 13.62
C LEU A 192 -26.50 -0.56 12.96
N HIS A 193 -26.93 0.00 11.83
CA HIS A 193 -26.24 1.08 11.14
C HIS A 193 -27.00 2.39 11.33
N PHE A 194 -26.27 3.48 11.54
CA PHE A 194 -26.80 4.84 11.56
C PHE A 194 -26.34 5.60 10.33
N TYR A 195 -27.25 6.33 9.69
CA TYR A 195 -26.96 6.98 8.41
C TYR A 195 -27.65 8.34 8.23
N SER A 196 -27.00 9.20 7.45
CA SER A 196 -27.47 10.54 7.11
C SER A 196 -28.20 10.56 5.74
N GLN A 197 -28.40 11.74 5.19
CA GLN A 197 -28.41 11.95 3.74
C GLN A 197 -27.57 13.19 3.48
N THR A 198 -26.56 13.04 2.63
CA THR A 198 -25.58 14.07 2.28
C THR A 198 -26.21 15.22 1.50
N SER A 199 -25.49 16.32 1.39
CA SER A 199 -25.94 17.53 0.68
C SER A 199 -26.28 17.30 -0.81
N ASP A 200 -25.70 16.28 -1.45
CA ASP A 200 -26.02 15.84 -2.82
C ASP A 200 -27.20 14.86 -2.94
N GLY A 201 -27.65 14.29 -1.81
CA GLY A 201 -28.80 13.38 -1.70
C GLY A 201 -28.47 11.88 -1.61
N LYS A 202 -27.20 11.47 -1.64
CA LYS A 202 -26.77 10.09 -1.33
C LYS A 202 -27.05 9.73 0.14
N THR A 203 -26.91 8.45 0.48
CA THR A 203 -26.90 7.95 1.86
C THR A 203 -25.45 7.68 2.28
N ARG A 204 -25.03 8.21 3.43
CA ARG A 204 -23.73 7.92 4.08
C ARG A 204 -23.99 7.24 5.42
N ASN A 205 -23.33 6.10 5.65
CA ASN A 205 -23.30 5.45 6.96
C ASN A 205 -22.26 6.17 7.82
N GLU A 206 -22.63 6.50 9.05
CA GLU A 206 -21.86 7.40 9.93
C GLU A 206 -21.37 6.70 11.21
N LEU A 207 -22.12 5.69 11.68
CA LEU A 207 -21.86 4.97 12.92
C LEU A 207 -22.46 3.56 12.88
N VAL A 208 -21.87 2.66 13.65
CA VAL A 208 -22.36 1.28 13.89
C VAL A 208 -22.66 1.10 15.38
N TYR A 209 -23.68 0.30 15.70
CA TYR A 209 -23.95 -0.21 17.05
C TYR A 209 -23.91 -1.73 17.06
N SER A 210 -22.97 -2.32 17.80
CA SER A 210 -22.51 -3.70 17.56
C SER A 210 -21.81 -4.29 18.80
N ASP A 211 -21.02 -5.35 18.61
CA ASP A 211 -20.22 -6.06 19.64
C ASP A 211 -21.00 -6.44 20.91
N LEU A 212 -22.29 -6.74 20.78
CA LEU A 212 -23.18 -6.98 21.92
C LEU A 212 -22.76 -8.20 22.75
N LYS A 213 -21.98 -7.93 23.80
CA LYS A 213 -21.58 -8.86 24.86
C LYS A 213 -22.54 -8.72 26.04
N CYS A 214 -22.91 -9.84 26.66
CA CYS A 214 -23.81 -9.86 27.82
C CYS A 214 -23.34 -10.91 28.81
N TRP A 215 -23.26 -10.56 30.10
CA TRP A 215 -22.87 -11.49 31.16
C TRP A 215 -23.59 -11.19 32.48
N ASP A 216 -23.65 -12.22 33.32
CA ASP A 216 -24.18 -12.14 34.69
C ASP A 216 -23.07 -11.91 35.74
N ALA A 217 -23.45 -11.80 37.01
CA ALA A 217 -22.52 -11.49 38.11
C ALA A 217 -21.40 -12.53 38.31
N ASP A 218 -21.66 -13.78 37.94
CA ASP A 218 -20.67 -14.88 37.97
C ASP A 218 -19.82 -14.92 36.68
N LYS A 219 -19.89 -13.86 35.86
CA LYS A 219 -19.24 -13.70 34.54
C LYS A 219 -19.64 -14.76 33.51
N LYS A 220 -20.82 -15.38 33.67
CA LYS A 220 -21.36 -16.31 32.69
C LYS A 220 -21.95 -15.55 31.50
N PRO A 221 -21.59 -15.88 30.24
CA PRO A 221 -22.22 -15.29 29.06
C PRO A 221 -23.74 -15.56 29.01
N LEU A 222 -24.49 -14.57 28.51
CA LEU A 222 -25.93 -14.63 28.31
C LEU A 222 -26.28 -14.44 26.83
N ASN A 223 -27.28 -15.18 26.34
CA ASN A 223 -27.76 -15.02 24.97
C ASN A 223 -28.48 -13.66 24.83
N ALA A 224 -28.06 -12.86 23.85
CA ALA A 224 -28.59 -11.52 23.62
C ALA A 224 -28.77 -11.22 22.13
N THR A 225 -29.68 -10.29 21.82
CA THR A 225 -29.92 -9.79 20.46
C THR A 225 -30.02 -8.27 20.45
N LEU A 226 -29.46 -7.64 19.41
CA LEU A 226 -29.65 -6.21 19.10
C LEU A 226 -30.50 -6.10 17.83
N ALA A 227 -31.61 -5.37 17.88
CA ALA A 227 -32.49 -5.20 16.72
C ALA A 227 -33.18 -3.83 16.66
N TYR A 228 -33.55 -3.38 15.45
CA TYR A 228 -34.33 -2.17 15.21
C TYR A 228 -35.79 -2.54 14.90
N VAL A 229 -36.68 -2.29 15.86
CA VAL A 229 -38.08 -2.74 15.84
C VAL A 229 -39.01 -1.63 16.34
N ASP A 230 -40.18 -1.46 15.71
CA ASP A 230 -41.15 -0.41 16.04
C ASP A 230 -40.56 1.02 16.11
N ASN A 231 -39.59 1.29 15.22
CA ASN A 231 -38.81 2.53 15.13
C ASN A 231 -37.98 2.82 16.41
N ARG A 232 -37.45 1.77 17.05
CA ARG A 232 -36.58 1.86 18.24
C ARG A 232 -35.46 0.84 18.18
N ILE A 233 -34.33 1.20 18.76
CA ILE A 233 -33.28 0.26 19.11
C ILE A 233 -33.77 -0.58 20.28
N GLN A 234 -33.62 -1.90 20.18
CA GLN A 234 -33.99 -2.83 21.23
C GLN A 234 -32.92 -3.89 21.40
N ILE A 235 -32.17 -3.79 22.51
CA ILE A 235 -31.36 -4.90 23.03
C ILE A 235 -32.28 -5.81 23.83
N SER A 236 -32.17 -7.13 23.67
CA SER A 236 -32.94 -8.12 24.44
C SER A 236 -32.04 -9.26 24.91
N VAL A 237 -32.10 -9.62 26.20
CA VAL A 237 -31.18 -10.57 26.85
C VAL A 237 -31.95 -11.64 27.61
N ASP A 238 -31.63 -12.92 27.42
CA ASP A 238 -32.16 -14.01 28.26
C ASP A 238 -31.50 -13.97 29.64
N VAL A 239 -32.33 -13.77 30.66
CA VAL A 239 -31.94 -13.67 32.07
C VAL A 239 -32.62 -14.72 32.95
N ALA A 240 -33.31 -15.70 32.35
CA ALA A 240 -34.17 -16.65 33.07
C ALA A 240 -33.45 -17.49 34.15
N ASN A 241 -32.12 -17.53 34.11
CA ASN A 241 -31.24 -18.17 35.10
C ASN A 241 -29.98 -17.33 35.41
N ALA A 242 -30.03 -16.00 35.24
CA ALA A 242 -28.87 -15.11 35.42
C ALA A 242 -28.74 -14.59 36.86
N VAL A 243 -27.51 -14.48 37.36
CA VAL A 243 -27.21 -13.86 38.66
C VAL A 243 -27.00 -12.36 38.50
N TYR A 244 -27.68 -11.53 39.30
CA TYR A 244 -27.60 -10.06 39.17
C TYR A 244 -26.43 -9.47 39.99
N PRO A 245 -25.77 -8.40 39.51
CA PRO A 245 -26.11 -7.57 38.35
C PRO A 245 -25.84 -8.24 37.00
N VAL A 246 -26.69 -7.93 36.01
CA VAL A 246 -26.47 -8.28 34.60
C VAL A 246 -25.85 -7.08 33.89
N THR A 247 -24.78 -7.31 33.12
CA THR A 247 -24.17 -6.29 32.26
C THR A 247 -24.51 -6.56 30.79
N ILE A 248 -24.80 -5.49 30.07
CA ILE A 248 -25.11 -5.45 28.65
C ILE A 248 -24.13 -4.46 28.03
N ASP A 249 -23.17 -4.95 27.24
CA ASP A 249 -22.01 -4.23 26.68
C ASP A 249 -22.04 -4.29 25.14
N PRO A 250 -22.71 -3.33 24.48
CA PRO A 250 -22.55 -3.01 23.07
C PRO A 250 -21.62 -1.81 22.89
N ILE A 251 -21.03 -1.67 21.70
CA ILE A 251 -20.16 -0.55 21.33
C ILE A 251 -20.76 0.34 20.24
N ILE A 252 -20.52 1.65 20.34
CA ILE A 252 -20.80 2.65 19.30
C ILE A 252 -19.46 3.14 18.76
N ALA A 253 -19.27 2.94 17.46
CA ALA A 253 -18.01 3.15 16.78
C ALA A 253 -18.26 3.57 15.31
N ASN A 254 -17.24 4.12 14.66
CA ASN A 254 -17.24 4.35 13.21
C ASN A 254 -16.71 3.08 12.53
N GLY A 255 -17.58 2.09 12.32
CA GLY A 255 -17.18 0.71 11.99
C GLY A 255 -16.99 -0.16 13.25
N THR A 256 -16.20 -1.23 13.14
CA THR A 256 -15.61 -1.98 14.28
C THR A 256 -14.37 -2.73 13.82
N PRO A 257 -13.40 -3.07 14.70
CA PRO A 257 -12.23 -3.88 14.32
C PRO A 257 -12.52 -5.30 13.81
N GLN A 258 -13.76 -5.80 13.91
CA GLN A 258 -14.15 -7.10 13.32
C GLN A 258 -14.82 -6.93 11.96
N ASN A 259 -15.48 -5.79 11.75
CA ASN A 259 -15.90 -5.31 10.45
C ASN A 259 -14.80 -4.46 9.81
N ALA A 260 -13.56 -4.60 10.28
CA ALA A 260 -12.39 -3.93 9.77
C ALA A 260 -11.40 -5.00 9.23
N ASN A 261 -11.72 -5.50 8.04
CA ASN A 261 -11.12 -6.51 7.19
C ASN A 261 -11.81 -6.58 5.77
N LYS A 262 -11.80 -5.54 4.90
CA LYS A 262 -12.72 -5.52 3.71
C LYS A 262 -12.40 -6.64 2.73
N VAL A 263 -13.30 -6.81 1.76
CA VAL A 263 -13.35 -7.74 0.64
C VAL A 263 -13.62 -6.95 -0.68
N LEU A 264 -13.59 -7.52 -1.89
CA LEU A 264 -13.75 -6.79 -3.17
C LEU A 264 -14.08 -7.72 -4.36
N GLU A 265 -15.09 -7.48 -5.20
CA GLU A 265 -15.42 -8.29 -6.41
C GLU A 265 -16.39 -7.58 -7.37
N ILE A 266 -16.41 -7.89 -8.68
CA ILE A 266 -17.58 -7.67 -9.58
C ILE A 266 -18.14 -9.04 -9.96
N ASN A 267 -19.01 -9.14 -10.97
CA ASN A 267 -20.06 -10.12 -11.19
C ASN A 267 -20.23 -10.39 -12.70
N GLN A 268 -19.40 -11.23 -13.27
CA GLN A 268 -19.06 -11.28 -14.70
C GLN A 268 -18.74 -12.80 -15.03
N SER A 269 -17.79 -13.33 -15.84
CA SER A 269 -17.46 -14.80 -15.88
C SER A 269 -15.99 -15.28 -16.28
N TYR A 270 -14.96 -15.52 -15.38
CA TYR A 270 -13.48 -15.89 -15.56
C TYR A 270 -12.36 -14.89 -14.97
N MET A 271 -12.38 -14.21 -13.80
CA MET A 271 -11.74 -12.83 -13.75
C MET A 271 -10.27 -12.54 -13.60
N TRP A 272 -9.44 -13.19 -12.83
CA TRP A 272 -7.99 -12.93 -12.71
C TRP A 272 -7.31 -11.74 -11.95
N LEU A 273 -7.76 -11.39 -10.74
CA LEU A 273 -7.66 -10.12 -9.94
C LEU A 273 -6.32 -9.63 -9.40
N GLY A 274 -5.33 -9.74 -10.25
CA GLY A 274 -4.24 -8.81 -10.27
C GLY A 274 -3.33 -9.05 -11.52
N PHE A 275 -2.26 -8.29 -11.78
CA PHE A 275 -0.86 -8.70 -12.11
C PHE A 275 0.22 -7.73 -11.61
N SER A 276 -0.16 -6.84 -10.69
CA SER A 276 0.17 -5.46 -10.81
C SER A 276 0.15 -4.54 -9.61
N VAL A 277 1.15 -4.50 -8.72
CA VAL A 277 1.10 -3.45 -7.66
C VAL A 277 2.33 -2.98 -6.95
N ALA A 278 2.14 -1.89 -6.18
CA ALA A 278 1.53 -0.57 -6.50
C ALA A 278 1.49 0.37 -5.27
N SER A 279 0.93 1.57 -5.45
CA SER A 279 0.26 2.38 -4.42
C SER A 279 -0.80 3.25 -5.15
N ALA A 280 -1.52 4.18 -4.51
CA ALA A 280 -1.85 5.45 -5.15
C ALA A 280 -1.55 6.84 -4.55
N GLY A 281 -0.63 6.99 -3.60
CA GLY A 281 -0.11 8.33 -3.19
C GLY A 281 -1.22 9.32 -2.80
N ASP A 282 -0.96 10.63 -2.62
CA ASP A 282 -1.92 11.66 -2.13
C ASP A 282 -3.24 11.78 -2.92
N VAL A 283 -3.63 10.99 -3.93
CA VAL A 283 -4.86 10.99 -4.78
C VAL A 283 -5.60 12.35 -5.20
N ASN A 284 -5.77 13.44 -4.37
CA ASN A 284 -6.96 14.38 -4.32
C ASN A 284 -7.21 15.86 -3.59
N GLY A 285 -6.44 16.64 -2.74
CA GLY A 285 -6.57 18.05 -2.14
C GLY A 285 -6.59 18.55 -0.60
N ASP A 286 -5.51 18.62 0.26
CA ASP A 286 -5.29 19.00 1.75
C ASP A 286 -5.24 17.91 2.98
N GLY A 287 -4.32 16.91 3.00
CA GLY A 287 -4.33 15.40 3.29
C GLY A 287 -5.14 14.46 4.29
N TYR A 288 -5.68 13.21 3.94
CA TYR A 288 -6.04 11.80 4.53
C TYR A 288 -5.95 10.65 3.38
N SER A 289 -5.24 9.49 3.28
CA SER A 289 -4.94 8.74 1.97
C SER A 289 -5.80 7.67 1.27
N ASP A 290 -5.38 7.31 0.00
CA ASP A 290 -5.95 6.48 -1.11
C ASP A 290 -5.11 6.13 -2.45
N VAL A 291 -5.69 5.49 -3.52
CA VAL A 291 -5.15 4.20 -4.05
C VAL A 291 -5.43 3.62 -5.54
N ILE A 292 -4.60 2.74 -6.22
CA ILE A 292 -4.80 1.93 -7.52
C ILE A 292 -4.59 0.37 -7.71
N VAL A 293 -5.16 -0.28 -8.76
CA VAL A 293 -4.75 -1.65 -9.21
C VAL A 293 -5.12 -2.14 -10.62
N GLY A 294 -4.72 -3.36 -11.07
CA GLY A 294 -4.99 -3.81 -12.45
C GLY A 294 -4.82 -5.26 -12.94
N ALA A 295 -5.46 -5.44 -14.10
CA ALA A 295 -6.36 -6.49 -14.53
C ALA A 295 -6.11 -7.20 -15.86
N PRO A 296 -5.19 -8.12 -15.95
CA PRO A 296 -4.72 -8.54 -17.25
C PRO A 296 -5.68 -9.09 -18.29
N GLN A 297 -7.00 -9.31 -18.21
CA GLN A 297 -7.80 -9.72 -19.39
C GLN A 297 -9.26 -9.10 -19.46
N TYR A 298 -9.49 -7.77 -19.56
CA TYR A 298 -10.77 -6.97 -19.68
C TYR A 298 -10.97 -5.87 -20.83
N ASP A 299 -12.18 -5.26 -21.09
CA ASP A 299 -13.03 -4.96 -22.31
C ASP A 299 -13.73 -3.55 -22.51
N LYS A 300 -14.18 -3.03 -23.72
CA LYS A 300 -15.04 -1.77 -23.98
C LYS A 300 -16.54 -1.74 -24.46
N GLY A 301 -17.01 -2.52 -25.43
CA GLY A 301 -18.37 -2.47 -26.04
C GLY A 301 -18.75 -3.48 -27.15
N GLN A 302 -17.83 -4.27 -27.73
CA GLN A 302 -18.07 -5.34 -28.73
C GLN A 302 -16.98 -6.46 -28.75
N ASP A 303 -16.00 -6.35 -29.64
CA ASP A 303 -14.82 -7.15 -29.94
C ASP A 303 -13.53 -6.44 -29.43
N ASN A 304 -12.91 -6.90 -28.34
CA ASN A 304 -11.64 -6.47 -27.68
C ASN A 304 -11.35 -4.98 -27.24
N GLU A 305 -10.89 -4.71 -25.99
CA GLU A 305 -10.35 -3.42 -25.41
C GLU A 305 -9.30 -3.52 -24.23
N GLY A 306 -9.45 -2.95 -23.01
CA GLY A 306 -8.52 -3.13 -21.84
C GLY A 306 -7.85 -1.90 -21.21
N ALA A 307 -7.63 -1.96 -19.92
CA ALA A 307 -8.05 -0.94 -18.94
C ALA A 307 -7.49 -1.13 -17.48
N ALA A 308 -8.17 -0.74 -16.37
CA ALA A 308 -7.95 -0.96 -14.88
C ALA A 308 -8.50 0.20 -13.93
N PHE A 309 -8.26 0.19 -12.57
CA PHE A 309 -9.09 0.95 -11.57
C PHE A 309 -8.35 1.67 -10.40
N VAL A 310 -8.83 2.88 -10.07
CA VAL A 310 -8.59 3.64 -8.80
C VAL A 310 -9.70 3.41 -7.81
N TYR A 311 -9.39 3.35 -6.52
CA TYR A 311 -10.36 3.75 -5.51
C TYR A 311 -9.76 4.59 -4.35
N LEU A 312 -10.45 4.67 -3.21
CA LEU A 312 -10.46 5.81 -2.30
C LEU A 312 -10.18 5.51 -0.82
N GLY A 313 -10.23 6.57 0.05
CA GLY A 313 -9.84 6.93 1.44
C GLY A 313 -10.87 7.81 2.14
N HIS A 314 -11.06 7.62 3.46
CA HIS A 314 -12.15 8.14 4.32
C HIS A 314 -12.30 7.34 5.63
N ALA A 315 -12.28 8.04 6.77
CA ALA A 315 -12.17 7.62 8.19
C ALA A 315 -13.09 6.51 8.78
N SER A 316 -13.86 5.80 7.98
CA SER A 316 -14.83 4.77 8.37
C SER A 316 -14.44 3.33 8.05
N GLY A 317 -13.37 3.15 7.29
CA GLY A 317 -13.26 1.99 6.45
C GLY A 317 -13.89 2.22 5.07
N LEU A 318 -13.57 1.31 4.18
CA LEU A 318 -13.38 1.51 2.74
C LEU A 318 -14.78 1.77 2.03
N THR A 319 -15.09 2.96 1.44
CA THR A 319 -16.42 3.40 0.84
C THR A 319 -16.87 2.86 -0.55
N LEU A 320 -17.44 3.61 -1.56
CA LEU A 320 -18.18 3.10 -2.76
C LEU A 320 -18.12 3.91 -4.12
N THR A 321 -18.17 3.20 -5.28
CA THR A 321 -18.10 3.54 -6.76
C THR A 321 -16.76 3.99 -7.48
N ALA A 322 -16.02 3.14 -8.23
CA ALA A 322 -14.62 3.37 -8.80
C ALA A 322 -14.57 3.97 -10.18
N VAL A 323 -13.36 4.19 -10.72
CA VAL A 323 -12.91 5.07 -11.82
C VAL A 323 -11.99 4.49 -13.00
N THR A 324 -12.48 4.32 -14.25
CA THR A 324 -11.88 3.43 -15.32
C THR A 324 -10.81 4.08 -16.18
N LEU A 325 -9.66 3.47 -16.41
CA LEU A 325 -8.70 3.92 -17.43
C LEU A 325 -8.62 2.80 -18.51
N GLU A 326 -8.94 2.99 -19.81
CA GLU A 326 -9.29 1.92 -20.82
C GLU A 326 -9.23 2.18 -22.40
N CYS A 327 -8.95 1.18 -23.28
CA CYS A 327 -8.16 1.32 -24.56
C CYS A 327 -8.69 1.22 -26.04
N ASN A 328 -8.06 0.35 -26.96
CA ASN A 328 -7.67 -0.19 -29.79
C ASN A 328 -6.60 -1.22 -30.59
N GLN A 329 -6.23 -2.51 -30.31
CA GLN A 329 -6.10 -3.70 -31.25
C GLN A 329 -5.52 -5.06 -30.75
N ALA A 330 -5.87 -6.13 -31.50
CA ALA A 330 -6.10 -7.53 -31.15
C ALA A 330 -4.91 -8.40 -30.71
N ASN A 331 -4.26 -8.00 -29.63
CA ASN A 331 -3.87 -8.66 -28.36
C ASN A 331 -3.13 -7.56 -27.50
N ALA A 332 -3.83 -6.52 -27.02
CA ALA A 332 -3.68 -5.64 -25.81
C ALA A 332 -4.59 -5.71 -24.38
N GLN A 333 -4.39 -6.08 -23.00
CA GLN A 333 -3.31 -6.58 -21.91
C GLN A 333 -1.67 -6.37 -22.10
N MET A 334 -1.47 -5.85 -20.79
CA MET A 334 -1.88 -4.59 -20.05
C MET A 334 -1.77 -4.99 -18.64
N GLY A 335 -0.73 -4.64 -17.83
CA GLY A 335 0.71 -4.56 -18.18
C GLY A 335 1.73 -4.98 -17.10
N TYR A 336 1.63 -6.22 -16.72
CA TYR A 336 2.48 -7.15 -16.00
C TYR A 336 3.27 -6.73 -14.70
N SER A 337 3.29 -5.45 -14.19
CA SER A 337 3.07 -4.95 -12.76
C SER A 337 3.11 -3.42 -12.47
N VAL A 338 3.62 -2.76 -11.35
CA VAL A 338 3.49 -1.26 -10.94
C VAL A 338 3.72 -0.69 -9.47
N ALA A 339 3.88 0.67 -9.15
CA ALA A 339 3.63 1.46 -7.84
C ALA A 339 4.00 2.97 -7.61
N SER A 340 4.35 3.44 -6.39
CA SER A 340 4.55 4.85 -5.90
C SER A 340 5.79 5.56 -6.46
N ALA A 341 6.06 6.89 -6.38
CA ALA A 341 5.14 8.03 -6.17
C ALA A 341 5.67 9.53 -6.20
N GLY A 342 5.71 10.35 -5.12
CA GLY A 342 6.18 11.81 -4.95
C GLY A 342 6.44 12.86 -6.11
N ASP A 343 7.20 13.97 -5.77
CA ASP A 343 7.69 15.38 -6.21
C ASP A 343 7.88 16.18 -7.65
N PHE A 344 7.98 15.77 -8.98
CA PHE A 344 8.31 16.61 -10.25
C PHE A 344 8.14 18.15 -10.22
N ASN A 345 6.87 18.57 -10.20
CA ASN A 345 6.38 19.56 -11.15
C ASN A 345 6.27 21.06 -10.72
N GLY A 346 6.42 21.55 -9.45
CA GLY A 346 6.25 22.97 -8.95
C GLY A 346 5.52 23.50 -7.64
N ASP A 347 5.03 22.74 -6.62
CA ASP A 347 4.43 23.09 -5.26
C ASP A 347 3.09 22.45 -4.62
N GLY A 348 2.74 21.11 -4.68
CA GLY A 348 1.85 20.35 -3.70
C GLY A 348 0.47 19.56 -3.95
N LEU A 349 0.25 18.41 -4.67
CA LEU A 349 -0.84 17.34 -4.75
C LEU A 349 -0.42 15.81 -4.70
N SER A 350 -0.39 15.00 -5.81
CA SER A 350 0.32 13.67 -6.01
C SER A 350 0.24 12.88 -7.39
N ASP A 351 1.27 12.13 -7.88
CA ASP A 351 1.53 11.82 -9.34
C ASP A 351 1.86 10.36 -9.88
N VAL A 352 1.40 9.89 -11.06
CA VAL A 352 0.93 8.47 -11.34
C VAL A 352 1.06 7.82 -12.74
N LEU A 353 1.20 6.51 -12.96
CA LEU A 353 1.86 5.93 -14.19
C LEU A 353 1.39 4.69 -15.01
N VAL A 354 1.45 4.66 -16.38
CA VAL A 354 1.24 3.42 -17.22
C VAL A 354 2.07 3.03 -18.55
N GLY A 355 2.71 1.82 -18.73
CA GLY A 355 3.80 1.38 -19.73
C GLY A 355 4.15 -0.08 -20.34
N ILE A 356 3.59 -0.73 -21.44
CA ILE A 356 2.86 -2.05 -21.80
C ILE A 356 3.62 -3.26 -22.41
N PRO A 357 3.34 -4.52 -21.99
CA PRO A 357 3.91 -5.71 -22.61
C PRO A 357 3.15 -6.48 -23.75
N PHE A 358 2.19 -5.92 -24.54
CA PHE A 358 1.72 -6.30 -25.95
C PHE A 358 1.30 -5.16 -27.01
N TYR A 359 1.06 -3.85 -26.73
CA TYR A 359 0.73 -2.72 -27.71
C TYR A 359 1.53 -2.45 -28.99
N ASP A 360 0.91 -2.64 -30.12
CA ASP A 360 1.26 -2.17 -31.45
C ASP A 360 1.71 -0.71 -31.68
N ALA A 361 2.96 -0.34 -31.98
CA ALA A 361 3.47 1.07 -32.02
C ALA A 361 3.93 1.87 -33.30
N SER A 362 3.14 2.79 -33.82
CA SER A 362 3.34 3.71 -34.96
C SER A 362 3.49 3.22 -36.43
N ASN A 363 4.37 2.29 -36.82
CA ASN A 363 4.42 1.75 -38.21
C ASN A 363 3.86 0.31 -38.44
N SER A 364 4.56 -0.66 -39.02
CA SER A 364 4.16 -2.11 -39.09
C SER A 364 5.34 -3.08 -39.26
N THR A 365 6.57 -2.58 -39.15
CA THR A 365 7.85 -3.28 -39.43
C THR A 365 8.35 -4.07 -38.23
N TYR A 366 7.70 -3.78 -37.13
CA TYR A 366 8.18 -3.73 -35.78
C TYR A 366 7.10 -4.54 -35.06
N LYS A 367 7.18 -5.82 -35.41
CA LYS A 367 6.52 -7.00 -34.92
C LYS A 367 7.63 -7.63 -34.07
N ASP A 368 7.43 -8.06 -32.86
CA ASP A 368 6.24 -7.92 -32.10
C ASP A 368 6.29 -6.60 -31.24
N ALA A 369 6.60 -5.34 -31.70
CA ALA A 369 7.24 -4.08 -31.08
C ALA A 369 6.88 -2.90 -29.96
N GLY A 370 6.31 -1.64 -30.04
CA GLY A 370 5.98 -0.74 -28.81
C GLY A 370 6.41 0.81 -28.57
N MET A 371 6.30 1.39 -27.34
CA MET A 371 6.55 2.81 -26.87
C MET A 371 6.08 3.08 -25.40
N ALA A 372 6.25 4.23 -24.72
CA ALA A 372 5.56 4.47 -23.42
C ALA A 372 4.87 5.81 -23.09
N ARG A 373 4.47 6.03 -21.79
CA ARG A 373 3.31 6.87 -21.38
C ARG A 373 3.00 7.24 -19.84
N LEU A 374 2.88 8.51 -19.36
CA LEU A 374 2.79 8.95 -17.90
C LEU A 374 1.53 9.69 -17.45
N TYR A 375 1.17 9.76 -16.14
CA TYR A 375 -0.04 10.42 -15.63
C TYR A 375 0.09 11.38 -14.35
N TYR A 376 -0.62 12.55 -14.19
CA TYR A 376 -0.58 13.51 -13.01
C TYR A 376 -1.94 13.75 -12.29
N GLY A 377 -2.36 15.03 -12.00
CA GLY A 377 -3.34 15.41 -10.98
C GLY A 377 -4.27 16.66 -10.88
N SER A 378 -5.15 16.68 -9.84
CA SER A 378 -6.06 17.80 -9.35
C SER A 378 -6.84 17.53 -8.03
N ALA A 379 -7.39 18.56 -7.36
CA ALA A 379 -8.30 18.43 -6.21
C ALA A 379 -9.83 18.52 -6.45
N GLN A 380 -10.34 18.35 -7.67
CA GLN A 380 -11.78 18.48 -7.95
C GLN A 380 -12.58 17.21 -8.34
N ASN A 381 -11.91 16.09 -8.59
CA ASN A 381 -12.34 14.68 -8.53
C ASN A 381 -11.63 14.03 -9.70
N ILE A 382 -10.98 12.89 -9.50
CA ILE A 382 -10.17 12.12 -10.45
C ILE A 382 -10.39 12.44 -11.98
N ILE A 383 -10.05 13.66 -12.42
CA ILE A 383 -10.36 14.26 -13.73
C ILE A 383 -9.37 13.72 -14.78
N ALA A 384 -9.48 14.17 -16.02
CA ALA A 384 -8.76 13.60 -17.14
C ALA A 384 -8.37 14.56 -18.27
N THR A 385 -8.64 15.85 -18.10
CA THR A 385 -8.76 16.74 -19.26
C THR A 385 -7.46 17.40 -19.69
N SER A 386 -6.31 17.08 -19.07
CA SER A 386 -5.05 17.74 -19.45
C SER A 386 -4.24 17.01 -20.52
N SER A 387 -4.58 15.75 -20.83
CA SER A 387 -3.81 14.83 -21.71
C SER A 387 -2.46 14.37 -21.07
N PRO A 388 -2.06 13.06 -21.06
CA PRO A 388 -0.95 12.54 -20.20
C PRO A 388 0.53 12.78 -20.73
N LYS A 389 1.59 11.94 -20.87
CA LYS A 389 2.75 12.12 -21.86
C LYS A 389 3.07 10.92 -22.86
N ASP A 390 3.57 11.01 -24.14
CA ASP A 390 3.87 9.87 -25.12
C ASP A 390 5.35 9.74 -25.71
N PHE A 391 5.72 8.59 -26.37
CA PHE A 391 7.12 8.17 -26.76
C PHE A 391 7.43 7.29 -28.03
N LEU A 392 8.70 6.83 -28.24
CA LEU A 392 9.22 5.77 -29.17
C LEU A 392 10.65 5.22 -28.82
N THR A 393 10.96 3.91 -28.96
CA THR A 393 12.02 2.98 -28.37
C THR A 393 12.79 2.06 -29.41
N SER A 394 13.70 1.08 -29.10
CA SER A 394 14.66 0.43 -30.06
C SER A 394 14.58 -0.91 -30.89
N ASN A 395 13.95 -2.11 -30.72
CA ASN A 395 13.88 -3.18 -31.81
C ASN A 395 12.55 -3.96 -32.11
N PRO A 396 12.44 -4.95 -33.05
CA PRO A 396 11.24 -5.78 -33.31
C PRO A 396 11.17 -7.16 -32.60
N GLY A 397 10.49 -7.32 -31.45
CA GLY A 397 10.35 -8.62 -30.73
C GLY A 397 10.53 -8.59 -29.22
N ASP A 398 10.78 -7.41 -28.65
CA ASP A 398 11.42 -7.07 -27.38
C ASP A 398 10.67 -6.79 -25.98
N ASN A 399 9.33 -6.76 -25.74
CA ASN A 399 8.29 -7.10 -24.68
C ASN A 399 7.42 -6.21 -23.61
N TYR A 400 7.49 -4.89 -23.17
CA TYR A 400 7.47 -4.16 -21.77
C TYR A 400 6.44 -3.12 -21.36
N GLY A 401 5.98 -3.05 -20.10
CA GLY A 401 6.66 -3.00 -18.77
C GLY A 401 5.87 -3.73 -17.71
N ILE A 402 6.50 -4.10 -16.59
CA ILE A 402 6.07 -5.29 -15.84
C ILE A 402 6.59 -5.48 -14.32
N SER A 403 6.78 -4.43 -13.44
CA SER A 403 6.83 -4.38 -11.87
C SER A 403 7.52 -3.21 -11.08
N VAL A 404 6.96 -2.57 -10.00
CA VAL A 404 7.38 -1.15 -9.65
C VAL A 404 7.06 -0.36 -8.30
N ALA A 405 7.79 0.75 -7.88
CA ALA A 405 7.55 1.84 -6.84
C ALA A 405 8.52 3.09 -6.76
N THR A 406 8.65 3.73 -5.57
CA THR A 406 8.79 5.18 -5.19
C THR A 406 10.12 5.68 -4.66
N ALA A 407 10.36 7.00 -4.42
CA ALA A 407 11.74 7.49 -4.47
C ALA A 407 12.35 8.76 -3.76
N GLY A 408 12.11 9.13 -2.48
CA GLY A 408 12.75 10.22 -1.62
C GLY A 408 13.86 11.24 -2.13
N ASP A 409 14.93 11.68 -1.39
CA ASP A 409 15.65 12.99 -1.63
C ASP A 409 17.26 13.19 -1.91
N ILE A 410 18.13 12.60 -2.80
CA ILE A 410 19.62 12.98 -3.03
C ILE A 410 20.05 14.43 -3.36
N ASN A 411 19.88 14.80 -4.64
CA ASN A 411 20.81 15.52 -5.50
C ASN A 411 20.90 17.00 -5.12
N ALA A 412 19.97 17.47 -4.27
CA ALA A 412 19.63 18.83 -3.84
C ALA A 412 18.80 19.81 -4.71
N ASP A 413 17.45 19.74 -4.72
CA ASP A 413 16.62 20.88 -4.28
C ASP A 413 15.32 20.66 -3.41
N GLY A 414 14.79 19.45 -3.16
CA GLY A 414 13.76 19.11 -2.13
C GLY A 414 12.64 18.18 -2.61
N TYR A 415 12.99 17.03 -3.17
CA TYR A 415 12.57 16.51 -4.48
C TYR A 415 12.89 14.96 -4.58
N SER A 416 12.63 14.15 -5.66
CA SER A 416 12.58 12.62 -5.65
C SER A 416 12.50 11.76 -7.04
N ASP A 417 13.02 10.53 -7.37
CA ASP A 417 13.43 10.10 -8.83
C ASP A 417 12.86 8.75 -9.50
N ILE A 418 12.73 8.53 -10.86
CA ILE A 418 12.04 7.34 -11.56
C ILE A 418 12.48 6.62 -12.89
N ILE A 419 12.69 5.27 -12.95
CA ILE A 419 13.21 4.29 -14.02
C ILE A 419 12.27 3.33 -14.86
N ILE A 420 12.73 2.57 -15.88
CA ILE A 420 12.16 1.27 -16.35
C ILE A 420 13.25 0.23 -16.78
N GLY A 421 12.99 -1.06 -17.11
CA GLY A 421 13.95 -2.21 -17.04
C GLY A 421 13.48 -3.66 -17.35
N VAL A 422 14.26 -4.64 -17.87
CA VAL A 422 13.73 -5.55 -18.92
C VAL A 422 14.16 -6.97 -19.48
N HIS A 423 13.24 -7.91 -19.68
CA HIS A 423 13.25 -9.10 -20.58
C HIS A 423 14.52 -9.35 -21.38
N GLN A 424 14.35 -9.86 -22.55
CA GLN A 424 15.38 -10.49 -23.28
C GLN A 424 16.50 -9.48 -23.83
N PHE A 425 16.67 -8.19 -23.54
CA PHE A 425 17.40 -7.18 -24.41
C PHE A 425 18.86 -7.37 -24.86
N ASP A 426 19.18 -7.68 -26.12
CA ASP A 426 20.61 -7.99 -26.35
C ASP A 426 21.51 -6.72 -26.38
N ASP A 427 22.61 -6.59 -25.62
CA ASP A 427 23.78 -5.75 -26.02
C ASP A 427 25.09 -6.52 -25.90
N GLY A 428 25.07 -7.70 -26.51
CA GLY A 428 26.23 -8.57 -26.58
C GLY A 428 25.85 -9.93 -27.12
N GLU A 429 24.87 -10.59 -26.52
CA GLU A 429 24.92 -12.07 -26.48
C GLU A 429 23.72 -12.85 -27.01
N ASN A 430 22.80 -13.41 -26.21
CA ASN A 430 21.56 -13.93 -26.79
C ASN A 430 20.39 -13.85 -25.84
N ASP A 431 19.30 -13.28 -26.32
CA ASP A 431 18.09 -13.11 -25.54
C ASP A 431 18.43 -12.16 -24.33
N GLU A 432 19.53 -11.42 -24.23
CA GLU A 432 19.82 -10.14 -23.51
C GLU A 432 18.99 -9.53 -22.27
N GLY A 433 19.04 -8.22 -21.93
CA GLY A 433 18.21 -7.41 -20.98
C GLY A 433 18.66 -5.94 -20.66
N ALA A 434 17.81 -4.91 -20.46
CA ALA A 434 18.25 -3.65 -19.79
C ALA A 434 17.38 -2.74 -18.83
N ALA A 435 17.58 -1.41 -18.65
CA ALA A 435 16.80 -0.44 -17.83
C ALA A 435 17.40 1.00 -17.74
N MET A 436 16.71 2.09 -17.30
CA MET A 436 17.26 3.49 -17.28
C MET A 436 16.86 4.54 -16.24
N VAL A 437 17.85 5.32 -15.74
CA VAL A 437 17.57 6.58 -15.04
C VAL A 437 17.07 7.72 -15.95
N TRP A 438 16.39 8.70 -15.34
CA TRP A 438 15.59 9.84 -15.80
C TRP A 438 15.67 11.01 -14.84
N TYR A 439 15.06 12.19 -15.11
CA TYR A 439 15.05 13.45 -14.32
C TYR A 439 13.68 14.16 -14.42
N GLY A 440 13.40 15.24 -13.65
CA GLY A 440 12.05 15.71 -13.28
C GLY A 440 11.85 17.18 -12.88
N ALA A 441 10.82 17.90 -13.30
CA ALA A 441 10.68 19.35 -13.07
C ALA A 441 9.30 19.86 -13.48
N GLN A 442 9.09 21.18 -13.41
CA GLN A 442 8.07 21.88 -14.21
C GLN A 442 8.14 21.59 -15.75
N ASN A 443 9.16 20.89 -16.29
CA ASN A 443 9.40 20.81 -17.74
C ASN A 443 10.23 19.58 -18.22
N VAL A 444 9.62 18.58 -18.90
CA VAL A 444 10.29 17.39 -19.50
C VAL A 444 11.50 17.73 -20.36
N GLN A 445 12.77 17.44 -19.98
CA GLN A 445 13.89 17.79 -20.88
C GLN A 445 15.21 16.99 -20.86
N LYS A 446 15.50 16.10 -19.90
CA LYS A 446 16.91 15.82 -19.52
C LYS A 446 17.27 14.31 -19.46
N GLU A 447 18.52 13.96 -19.82
CA GLU A 447 19.08 12.75 -20.52
C GLU A 447 18.45 11.33 -20.32
N LYS A 448 19.20 10.35 -19.74
CA LYS A 448 18.99 8.88 -19.71
C LYS A 448 20.15 8.20 -18.98
N GLN A 449 19.96 7.10 -18.28
CA GLN A 449 21.13 6.28 -17.87
C GLN A 449 20.97 4.78 -18.15
N GLN A 450 22.01 3.90 -18.21
CA GLN A 450 21.84 2.49 -18.69
C GLN A 450 22.94 1.42 -18.46
N LEU A 451 22.69 0.34 -17.71
CA LEU A 451 23.60 -0.74 -17.26
C LEU A 451 23.48 -2.07 -18.06
N GLN A 452 24.15 -3.17 -17.61
CA GLN A 452 24.21 -4.58 -18.10
C GLN A 452 25.58 -5.36 -17.97
N ILE A 453 25.63 -6.71 -17.76
CA ILE A 453 26.78 -7.57 -17.36
C ILE A 453 27.49 -8.49 -18.38
N ASN A 454 26.80 -9.08 -19.37
CA ASN A 454 27.32 -9.88 -20.51
C ASN A 454 27.79 -11.36 -20.27
N GLN A 455 27.14 -12.35 -20.93
CA GLN A 455 27.53 -13.77 -21.28
C GLN A 455 26.38 -14.39 -22.17
N ALA A 456 26.14 -15.69 -22.46
CA ALA A 456 25.22 -16.19 -23.56
C ALA A 456 23.87 -16.99 -23.26
N ASN A 457 22.60 -16.48 -23.35
CA ASN A 457 21.23 -17.06 -23.06
C ASN A 457 20.59 -17.05 -21.60
N ALA A 458 20.39 -15.91 -20.89
CA ALA A 458 20.16 -15.83 -19.41
C ALA A 458 18.73 -15.84 -18.91
N LYS A 459 18.48 -15.08 -17.84
CA LYS A 459 17.68 -13.88 -17.84
C LYS A 459 18.10 -12.86 -16.77
N PHE A 460 18.14 -11.60 -17.16
CA PHE A 460 18.26 -10.39 -16.36
C PHE A 460 16.87 -10.10 -15.67
N GLY A 461 16.60 -9.07 -14.87
CA GLY A 461 15.36 -8.59 -14.18
C GLY A 461 13.94 -8.36 -14.79
N TYR A 462 12.94 -9.20 -14.46
CA TYR A 462 11.49 -9.04 -14.69
C TYR A 462 10.85 -8.11 -13.65
N SER A 463 11.70 -7.17 -13.21
CA SER A 463 12.10 -6.96 -11.82
C SER A 463 12.25 -5.51 -11.29
N VAL A 464 11.24 -4.92 -10.59
CA VAL A 464 11.27 -3.73 -9.70
C VAL A 464 10.12 -3.46 -8.73
N ALA A 465 10.47 -2.53 -7.82
CA ALA A 465 9.69 -1.50 -7.20
C ALA A 465 10.62 -0.38 -6.51
N GLY A 466 10.27 0.53 -5.59
CA GLY A 466 10.97 1.84 -5.22
C GLY A 466 12.35 1.87 -4.53
N ALA A 467 12.60 2.83 -3.57
CA ALA A 467 13.70 2.78 -2.56
C ALA A 467 13.90 3.36 -1.09
N GLY A 468 13.25 4.36 -0.48
CA GLY A 468 13.52 4.93 0.89
C GLY A 468 14.95 5.05 1.52
N ASP A 469 15.06 5.68 2.70
CA ASP A 469 16.30 6.32 3.26
C ASP A 469 17.07 5.72 4.56
N ILE A 470 18.30 5.06 4.48
CA ILE A 470 19.51 4.39 5.28
C ILE A 470 20.47 4.89 6.40
N ASP A 471 21.74 5.21 6.12
CA ASP A 471 22.79 5.50 7.11
C ASP A 471 23.01 6.93 7.71
N ALA A 472 21.96 7.74 7.96
CA ALA A 472 21.91 9.12 8.56
C ALA A 472 21.93 10.39 7.70
N ASP A 473 20.96 10.51 6.79
CA ASP A 473 20.91 11.46 5.69
C ASP A 473 19.59 12.27 5.64
N GLY A 474 18.51 11.77 5.03
CA GLY A 474 17.27 12.51 4.71
C GLY A 474 16.92 12.56 3.20
N TYR A 475 17.33 11.59 2.36
CA TYR A 475 17.76 11.76 0.95
C TYR A 475 17.31 10.55 -0.07
N SER A 476 17.86 10.25 -1.33
CA SER A 476 17.51 9.29 -2.55
C SER A 476 18.24 8.06 -3.34
N ASP A 477 18.23 6.73 -3.08
CA ASP A 477 19.05 5.61 -3.69
C ASP A 477 18.36 4.22 -3.76
N ILE A 478 18.82 3.16 -4.49
CA ILE A 478 17.95 2.35 -5.44
C ILE A 478 18.34 0.89 -5.99
N ILE A 479 17.70 -0.30 -5.76
CA ILE A 479 18.13 -1.75 -6.10
C ILE A 479 17.94 -2.24 -7.56
N VAL A 480 18.57 -3.32 -8.08
CA VAL A 480 17.90 -4.26 -9.05
C VAL A 480 18.07 -5.79 -8.77
N GLY A 481 17.46 -6.71 -9.58
CA GLY A 481 17.50 -8.19 -9.62
C GLY A 481 17.32 -8.84 -11.00
N ALA A 482 17.55 -10.17 -11.20
CA ALA A 482 17.56 -10.83 -12.53
C ALA A 482 17.33 -12.33 -12.98
N ARG A 483 16.32 -12.64 -13.83
CA ARG A 483 15.63 -13.92 -14.16
C ARG A 483 16.22 -15.05 -15.04
N TRP A 484 17.48 -15.50 -15.20
CA TRP A 484 18.02 -16.89 -15.50
C TRP A 484 19.62 -16.91 -15.57
N TYR A 485 20.45 -16.79 -14.48
CA TYR A 485 21.97 -16.65 -14.49
C TYR A 485 22.96 -17.83 -14.68
N THR A 486 24.31 -17.68 -14.88
CA THR A 486 25.43 -18.67 -14.68
C THR A 486 26.84 -18.29 -14.04
N ASN A 487 27.17 -18.66 -12.77
CA ASN A 487 28.54 -18.72 -12.16
C ASN A 487 29.13 -20.10 -12.34
N GLY A 488 28.33 -21.01 -12.90
CA GLY A 488 28.80 -22.27 -13.41
C GLY A 488 29.24 -23.26 -12.34
N GLN A 489 28.80 -23.18 -11.07
CA GLN A 489 28.96 -24.30 -10.12
C GLN A 489 28.26 -25.61 -10.59
N GLY A 490 27.56 -25.59 -11.72
CA GLY A 490 27.15 -26.80 -12.46
C GLY A 490 25.65 -27.08 -12.41
N GLN A 491 24.89 -26.12 -11.93
CA GLN A 491 23.46 -26.27 -11.77
C GLN A 491 22.77 -25.29 -12.70
N GLU A 492 21.65 -25.73 -13.27
CA GLU A 492 20.71 -24.80 -13.85
C GLU A 492 19.99 -24.18 -12.61
N GLY A 493 20.59 -23.14 -12.01
CA GLY A 493 21.00 -23.07 -10.59
C GLY A 493 21.11 -21.66 -9.93
N GLU A 494 22.00 -21.35 -8.98
CA GLU A 494 22.20 -20.06 -8.25
C GLU A 494 21.27 -18.87 -8.59
N GLY A 495 21.77 -17.73 -9.06
CA GLY A 495 20.93 -16.54 -9.12
C GLY A 495 21.05 -15.67 -7.89
N ALA A 496 20.91 -14.36 -7.98
CA ALA A 496 21.01 -13.48 -6.84
C ALA A 496 19.85 -12.48 -6.72
N VAL A 497 20.14 -11.25 -6.27
CA VAL A 497 19.87 -9.90 -6.85
C VAL A 497 20.89 -8.87 -6.33
N PHE A 498 20.57 -7.53 -6.24
CA PHE A 498 21.56 -6.50 -6.06
C PHE A 498 21.25 -4.99 -5.68
N ILE A 499 21.84 -4.34 -4.64
CA ILE A 499 21.58 -2.89 -4.21
C ILE A 499 22.27 -1.84 -5.07
N TYR A 500 22.36 -0.54 -4.64
CA TYR A 500 23.01 0.66 -5.20
C TYR A 500 23.30 1.94 -4.30
N ARG A 501 24.31 2.85 -4.64
CA ARG A 501 24.90 4.11 -3.97
C ARG A 501 25.78 5.20 -4.72
N GLY A 502 25.84 6.44 -4.15
CA GLY A 502 26.82 7.57 -4.37
C GLY A 502 26.78 8.87 -3.47
N SER A 503 26.62 10.13 -4.02
CA SER A 503 26.55 11.48 -3.32
C SER A 503 26.25 12.78 -4.18
N ASN A 504 25.30 13.70 -3.78
CA ASN A 504 25.02 15.13 -4.20
C ASN A 504 25.27 15.51 -5.67
N SER A 505 24.97 14.61 -6.58
CA SER A 505 25.32 14.71 -8.00
C SER A 505 24.37 13.85 -8.83
N GLY A 506 23.21 13.53 -8.24
CA GLY A 506 22.80 12.14 -8.15
C GLY A 506 23.77 11.37 -7.28
N LEU A 507 23.91 10.07 -7.51
CA LEU A 507 24.90 9.24 -6.84
C LEU A 507 25.80 8.20 -7.81
N VAL A 508 27.43 8.45 -9.48
CA VAL A 508 28.24 7.80 -10.61
C VAL A 508 29.30 6.72 -10.26
N THR A 509 29.40 5.67 -11.07
CA THR A 509 28.49 4.52 -10.97
C THR A 509 29.14 3.13 -10.81
N ASN A 510 29.39 2.60 -9.59
CA ASN A 510 30.34 1.48 -9.47
C ASN A 510 30.14 0.44 -8.36
N ASN A 511 30.49 -0.82 -8.66
CA ASN A 511 30.76 -1.95 -7.75
C ASN A 511 29.57 -2.48 -6.93
N PRO A 512 28.67 -3.33 -7.42
CA PRO A 512 27.32 -3.24 -6.85
C PRO A 512 26.70 -4.45 -6.07
N THR A 513 26.24 -4.33 -4.81
CA THR A 513 25.95 -5.42 -3.82
C THR A 513 25.20 -6.61 -4.49
N ILE A 514 25.56 -7.91 -4.30
CA ILE A 514 25.04 -9.15 -5.00
C ILE A 514 24.69 -10.32 -4.01
N ILE A 515 23.53 -11.01 -4.04
CA ILE A 515 23.26 -12.14 -3.08
C ILE A 515 22.45 -13.32 -3.60
N GLU A 516 22.85 -14.56 -3.24
CA GLU A 516 22.77 -15.86 -3.95
C GLU A 516 22.55 -17.11 -3.00
N GLY A 517 22.90 -18.41 -3.28
CA GLY A 517 22.56 -19.66 -2.50
C GLY A 517 21.07 -20.20 -2.46
N ASN A 518 20.57 -21.48 -2.55
CA ASN A 518 21.09 -22.87 -2.57
C ASN A 518 20.39 -24.19 -3.29
N GLN A 519 19.55 -24.41 -4.37
CA GLN A 519 19.65 -25.56 -5.45
C GLN A 519 18.71 -25.71 -6.78
N TYR A 520 19.01 -26.56 -7.80
CA TYR A 520 18.60 -26.64 -9.27
C TYR A 520 17.11 -26.51 -9.86
N ASN A 521 16.91 -26.12 -11.16
CA ASN A 521 15.71 -25.75 -12.05
C ASN A 521 14.84 -24.60 -11.55
N ALA A 522 15.35 -23.97 -10.53
CA ALA A 522 14.46 -23.60 -9.49
C ALA A 522 14.18 -22.11 -9.28
N ALA A 523 14.97 -21.06 -9.62
CA ALA A 523 14.88 -19.92 -10.61
C ALA A 523 14.05 -18.52 -10.63
N MET A 524 14.18 -17.42 -9.81
CA MET A 524 13.15 -16.31 -9.62
C MET A 524 13.20 -14.92 -10.22
N GLY A 525 12.56 -13.81 -9.71
CA GLY A 525 11.61 -13.36 -8.62
C GLY A 525 10.08 -13.29 -8.78
N ASN A 526 9.47 -12.11 -8.58
CA ASN A 526 8.68 -11.37 -9.59
C ASN A 526 8.24 -9.89 -9.36
N LYS A 527 8.13 -9.29 -8.13
CA LYS A 527 7.70 -7.85 -7.75
C LYS A 527 8.26 -7.45 -6.34
N VAL A 528 8.57 -6.24 -5.76
CA VAL A 528 9.29 -6.05 -4.39
C VAL A 528 8.98 -4.71 -3.58
N SER A 529 9.43 -4.37 -2.31
CA SER A 529 9.50 -2.95 -1.73
C SER A 529 10.13 -2.59 -0.34
N SER A 530 9.94 -1.27 -0.10
CA SER A 530 10.15 -0.10 0.81
C SER A 530 10.03 -0.33 2.27
N ALA A 531 10.19 0.67 3.15
CA ALA A 531 9.34 0.85 4.35
C ALA A 531 9.77 1.96 5.36
N GLY A 532 9.27 3.20 5.34
CA GLY A 532 9.04 4.11 6.53
C GLY A 532 10.07 4.29 7.68
N ASP A 533 9.99 3.54 8.81
CA ASP A 533 10.77 3.73 10.10
C ASP A 533 10.72 2.52 11.17
N VAL A 534 10.01 1.39 10.95
CA VAL A 534 9.26 0.41 11.81
C VAL A 534 9.43 0.16 13.26
N ASN A 535 10.47 0.70 13.83
CA ASN A 535 10.30 0.95 15.20
C ASN A 535 10.44 2.46 15.57
N GLY A 536 10.92 3.36 14.70
CA GLY A 536 10.67 4.80 14.90
C GLY A 536 11.85 5.64 15.37
N ASP A 537 13.13 5.32 15.07
CA ASP A 537 14.25 6.28 15.28
C ASP A 537 14.63 7.15 14.04
N GLY A 538 14.05 6.88 12.86
CA GLY A 538 14.15 7.60 11.58
C GLY A 538 14.33 6.67 10.34
N TYR A 539 13.96 5.40 10.49
CA TYR A 539 14.82 4.26 10.21
C TYR A 539 14.08 3.11 9.40
N SER A 540 13.94 3.26 8.06
CA SER A 540 13.15 2.49 7.01
C SER A 540 13.57 0.99 6.58
N ASP A 541 12.90 0.10 5.78
CA ASP A 541 13.31 -1.38 5.55
C ASP A 541 12.78 -2.19 4.32
N VAL A 542 13.21 -3.46 4.03
CA VAL A 542 13.47 -4.06 2.69
C VAL A 542 13.25 -5.62 2.55
N LEU A 543 12.85 -6.13 1.35
CA LEU A 543 12.09 -7.38 1.14
C LEU A 543 12.21 -8.33 -0.13
N ILE A 544 12.31 -9.70 -0.22
CA ILE A 544 12.51 -10.53 -1.51
C ILE A 544 11.85 -11.92 -1.78
N SER A 545 11.64 -12.40 -3.04
CA SER A 545 10.67 -13.49 -3.37
C SER A 545 10.65 -14.37 -4.69
N ALA A 546 10.71 -15.72 -4.61
CA ALA A 546 11.05 -16.73 -5.66
C ALA A 546 10.20 -17.80 -6.49
N TYR A 547 9.48 -17.57 -7.60
CA TYR A 547 8.70 -18.59 -8.45
C TYR A 547 9.02 -20.15 -8.74
N LEU A 548 10.03 -20.96 -8.23
CA LEU A 548 10.29 -22.48 -8.30
C LEU A 548 11.35 -23.33 -7.37
N TYR A 549 11.62 -23.22 -6.04
CA TYR A 549 12.46 -24.19 -5.18
C TYR A 549 12.14 -25.71 -4.92
N ASP A 550 11.45 -26.15 -3.85
CA ASP A 550 11.40 -27.54 -3.33
C ASP A 550 10.35 -27.86 -2.20
N ASP A 551 9.95 -29.13 -2.00
CA ASP A 551 9.76 -29.77 -0.67
C ASP A 551 9.67 -31.29 -0.86
N ASP A 552 10.21 -32.07 0.10
CA ASP A 552 11.26 -33.12 0.08
C ASP A 552 11.01 -34.35 -0.83
N SER A 553 10.29 -34.09 -1.91
CA SER A 553 9.25 -34.93 -2.47
C SER A 553 9.12 -34.79 -3.98
N GLY A 554 9.41 -33.62 -4.57
CA GLY A 554 9.41 -33.42 -6.02
C GLY A 554 8.19 -32.74 -6.63
N ASN A 555 7.23 -32.33 -5.81
CA ASN A 555 6.20 -31.42 -6.28
C ASN A 555 6.80 -30.04 -6.16
N ASP A 556 6.76 -29.28 -7.22
CA ASP A 556 6.20 -27.95 -7.20
C ASP A 556 5.72 -27.52 -5.75
N LEU A 557 6.63 -27.01 -4.86
CA LEU A 557 6.65 -26.64 -3.40
C LEU A 557 7.56 -25.41 -2.91
N GLY A 558 6.94 -24.32 -2.43
CA GLY A 558 7.23 -22.88 -2.13
C GLY A 558 8.03 -22.40 -0.86
N ARG A 559 8.36 -21.07 -0.61
CA ARG A 559 9.19 -20.46 0.53
C ARG A 559 9.58 -18.93 0.36
N VAL A 560 10.22 -18.10 1.29
CA VAL A 560 11.06 -16.79 1.09
C VAL A 560 11.24 -15.63 2.20
N THR A 561 11.65 -14.31 1.98
CA THR A 561 12.51 -13.36 2.83
C THR A 561 12.38 -11.81 3.06
N LEU A 562 12.79 -11.23 4.22
CA LEU A 562 13.01 -9.76 4.46
C LEU A 562 14.19 -9.38 5.42
N HIS A 563 14.82 -8.19 5.30
CA HIS A 563 16.13 -7.90 5.95
C HIS A 563 16.67 -6.43 6.00
N LEU A 564 17.52 -6.07 7.02
CA LEU A 564 17.91 -4.75 7.65
C LEU A 564 19.45 -4.70 7.87
N GLY A 565 20.06 -3.54 8.20
CA GLY A 565 21.29 -3.16 8.98
C GLY A 565 21.68 -1.64 8.94
N SER A 566 22.70 -1.19 9.69
CA SER A 566 22.87 0.19 10.21
C SER A 566 23.89 1.08 9.52
N ALA A 567 23.69 2.41 9.54
CA ALA A 567 24.76 3.45 9.67
C ALA A 567 25.98 3.35 8.71
N THR A 568 25.84 2.51 7.68
CA THR A 568 26.79 2.05 6.68
C THR A 568 26.11 1.35 5.49
N GLY A 569 24.78 1.30 5.48
CA GLY A 569 23.98 0.25 4.83
C GLY A 569 23.43 -0.78 5.80
N ILE A 570 22.58 -1.62 5.25
CA ILE A 570 22.05 -2.94 5.65
C ILE A 570 22.84 -3.82 6.57
N ASN A 571 22.31 -5.01 6.79
CA ASN A 571 23.05 -6.11 7.36
C ASN A 571 22.78 -7.38 6.58
N THR A 572 23.84 -8.18 6.57
CA THR A 572 23.89 -9.48 5.93
C THR A 572 22.97 -10.55 6.53
N GLN A 573 21.98 -10.21 7.39
CA GLN A 573 21.05 -11.15 8.05
C GLN A 573 19.59 -10.64 8.32
N PRO A 574 18.60 -11.56 8.52
CA PRO A 574 17.15 -11.39 8.30
C PRO A 574 16.18 -11.93 9.41
N ALA A 575 14.88 -11.58 9.44
CA ALA A 575 13.94 -11.93 10.56
C ALA A 575 12.91 -13.08 10.49
N ARG A 576 12.91 -14.03 9.54
CA ARG A 576 12.06 -15.29 9.52
C ARG A 576 12.06 -15.91 8.11
N HIS A 577 11.04 -16.65 7.64
CA HIS A 577 11.05 -17.49 6.41
C HIS A 577 9.64 -17.87 5.88
N PHE A 578 9.28 -17.55 4.63
CA PHE A 578 7.87 -17.37 4.20
C PHE A 578 7.36 -18.34 3.15
N VAL A 579 6.84 -19.47 3.61
CA VAL A 579 6.42 -20.70 2.92
C VAL A 579 4.91 -20.85 2.71
N GLY A 580 4.46 -21.10 1.48
CA GLY A 580 3.08 -21.40 1.08
C GLY A 580 2.48 -22.67 1.68
N MET A 581 1.24 -23.04 1.31
CA MET A 581 0.45 -24.07 2.01
C MET A 581 -0.18 -25.24 1.21
N SER A 582 -0.02 -25.38 -0.12
CA SER A 582 0.18 -26.76 -0.72
C SER A 582 0.78 -26.93 -2.14
N ASN A 583 1.19 -28.16 -2.44
CA ASN A 583 1.64 -28.83 -3.68
C ASN A 583 1.10 -28.34 -5.06
N ASP A 584 1.84 -27.53 -5.81
CA ASP A 584 1.45 -26.87 -7.08
C ASP A 584 0.60 -25.58 -6.85
N GLU A 585 0.99 -24.81 -5.81
CA GLU A 585 0.70 -23.39 -5.47
C GLU A 585 1.57 -22.29 -6.20
N ARG A 586 1.20 -21.03 -6.32
CA ARG A 586 1.95 -19.93 -6.94
C ARG A 586 2.13 -18.69 -6.06
N MET A 587 2.31 -18.91 -4.75
CA MET A 587 2.59 -18.07 -3.58
C MET A 587 3.54 -16.88 -3.82
N GLY A 588 3.51 -15.82 -2.97
CA GLY A 588 3.77 -14.37 -3.18
C GLY A 588 4.07 -13.92 -4.58
N SER A 589 3.32 -13.05 -5.26
CA SER A 589 3.71 -12.61 -6.64
C SER A 589 3.28 -11.22 -7.28
N SER A 590 2.83 -10.12 -6.64
CA SER A 590 2.99 -8.68 -7.12
C SER A 590 2.73 -7.51 -6.20
N ILE A 591 3.71 -6.59 -5.99
CA ILE A 591 4.09 -6.00 -4.66
C ILE A 591 5.07 -4.75 -4.69
N ALA A 592 4.93 -3.75 -3.75
CA ALA A 592 5.45 -2.32 -3.62
C ALA A 592 5.19 -1.47 -2.25
N CYS A 593 5.13 -0.09 -2.14
CA CYS A 593 5.23 1.04 -1.03
C CYS A 593 4.37 1.23 0.36
N ALA A 594 4.43 2.27 1.25
CA ALA A 594 3.48 2.50 2.46
C ALA A 594 3.45 3.90 3.21
N GLY A 595 2.43 4.13 4.11
CA GLY A 595 2.23 5.22 5.13
C GLY A 595 1.12 4.90 6.21
N ASP A 596 1.04 5.54 7.41
CA ASP A 596 0.77 5.14 8.88
C ASP A 596 -0.61 5.12 9.81
N VAL A 597 -1.63 4.21 9.76
CA VAL A 597 -3.03 4.23 10.39
C VAL A 597 -3.28 4.05 11.88
N ASN A 598 -3.06 2.86 12.46
CA ASN A 598 -3.85 2.44 13.61
C ASN A 598 -3.66 3.39 14.82
N GLY A 599 -2.63 4.28 14.85
CA GLY A 599 -2.62 5.51 15.67
C GLY A 599 -1.55 5.81 16.76
N ASP A 600 -0.29 5.36 16.68
CA ASP A 600 0.81 5.53 17.66
C ASP A 600 2.12 6.23 17.11
N GLY A 601 2.67 5.86 15.94
CA GLY A 601 3.59 6.57 15.01
C GLY A 601 4.21 5.79 13.82
N TYR A 602 3.62 4.68 13.31
CA TYR A 602 4.27 3.41 12.89
C TYR A 602 3.65 2.52 11.67
N SER A 603 4.04 2.66 10.36
CA SER A 603 3.53 2.04 9.05
C SER A 603 3.74 0.53 8.45
N ASP A 604 2.85 -0.17 7.68
CA ASP A 604 2.63 -1.69 7.67
C ASP A 604 2.57 -2.64 6.35
N ILE A 605 2.53 -4.01 6.50
CA ILE A 605 3.30 -5.16 5.81
C ILE A 605 2.57 -6.55 5.31
N LEU A 606 2.74 -7.24 4.10
CA LEU A 606 1.80 -8.28 3.40
C LEU A 606 2.15 -9.62 2.58
N ILE A 607 1.27 -10.65 2.13
CA ILE A 607 1.22 -11.64 0.84
C ILE A 607 -0.06 -12.50 0.34
N GLY A 608 -0.35 -12.90 -0.97
CA GLY A 608 -1.44 -13.91 -1.40
C GLY A 608 -1.81 -14.23 -2.94
N ALA A 609 -2.03 -15.48 -3.58
CA ALA A 609 -1.83 -16.05 -5.05
C ALA A 609 -2.82 -17.14 -5.76
N GLN A 610 -2.36 -17.89 -6.80
CA GLN A 610 -2.64 -17.83 -8.23
C GLN A 610 -3.49 -18.90 -8.95
N HIS A 611 -3.80 -19.98 -8.27
CA HIS A 611 -4.69 -21.11 -8.60
C HIS A 611 -5.18 -21.58 -7.20
N TRP A 612 -6.13 -20.97 -6.43
CA TRP A 612 -6.70 -21.00 -4.99
C TRP A 612 -7.99 -21.87 -4.65
N ASP A 613 -8.24 -23.11 -5.13
CA ASP A 613 -9.56 -23.86 -5.12
C ASP A 613 -10.45 -23.96 -3.85
N ASN A 614 -10.96 -22.85 -3.32
CA ASN A 614 -11.89 -22.87 -2.17
C ASN A 614 -13.32 -23.24 -2.55
N GLY A 615 -13.47 -23.92 -3.68
CA GLY A 615 -14.37 -25.04 -3.78
C GLY A 615 -14.37 -25.80 -5.12
N GLN A 616 -13.61 -25.39 -6.15
CA GLN A 616 -13.76 -25.88 -7.53
C GLN A 616 -12.42 -26.10 -8.35
N PHE A 617 -11.92 -25.26 -9.28
CA PHE A 617 -10.55 -25.27 -9.90
C PHE A 617 -9.98 -23.91 -10.45
N ASN A 618 -8.89 -23.28 -10.01
CA ASN A 618 -8.28 -22.04 -10.55
C ASN A 618 -9.13 -20.76 -10.49
N GLU A 619 -9.46 -20.27 -9.27
CA GLU A 619 -10.50 -19.30 -8.79
C GLU A 619 -10.65 -17.72 -8.27
N GLY A 620 -10.18 -16.80 -7.29
CA GLY A 620 -9.19 -16.32 -6.16
C GLY A 620 -9.54 -15.56 -4.78
N GLY A 621 -8.59 -14.99 -3.99
CA GLY A 621 -8.78 -14.45 -2.57
C GLY A 621 -7.56 -13.86 -1.78
N VAL A 622 -7.43 -13.72 -0.42
CA VAL A 622 -6.39 -12.80 0.24
C VAL A 622 -5.96 -12.96 1.74
N PHE A 623 -4.98 -12.14 2.27
CA PHE A 623 -4.36 -11.98 3.63
C PHE A 623 -3.48 -10.69 4.05
N ILE A 624 -3.37 -10.11 5.28
CA ILE A 624 -2.58 -8.82 5.58
C ILE A 624 -2.07 -8.50 7.07
N TYR A 625 -1.10 -7.54 7.37
CA TYR A 625 -0.40 -7.33 8.71
C TYR A 625 0.47 -6.12 9.27
N HIS A 626 0.76 -6.15 10.59
CA HIS A 626 1.38 -5.07 11.35
C HIS A 626 2.55 -5.43 12.29
N GLY A 627 3.55 -4.56 12.45
CA GLY A 627 4.87 -4.86 13.05
C GLY A 627 4.96 -4.93 14.59
N SER A 628 6.03 -4.40 15.19
CA SER A 628 6.19 -4.21 16.66
C SER A 628 7.35 -3.28 17.05
N LYS A 629 7.36 -2.77 18.31
CA LYS A 629 8.51 -2.11 19.00
C LYS A 629 9.80 -2.95 19.13
N ASN A 630 10.05 -3.90 18.21
CA ASN A 630 11.13 -4.89 18.30
C ASN A 630 11.34 -5.70 17.01
N GLY A 631 10.45 -5.55 16.02
CA GLY A 631 10.09 -6.66 15.12
C GLY A 631 9.11 -7.91 15.66
N ILE A 632 8.00 -9.67 14.58
CA ILE A 632 7.15 -10.90 14.66
C ILE A 632 7.91 -12.00 13.85
N PRO A 633 8.24 -13.24 14.35
CA PRO A 633 8.94 -14.29 13.56
C PRO A 633 8.32 -15.71 13.46
N ALA A 634 8.42 -16.59 14.46
CA ALA A 634 8.14 -18.04 14.31
C ALA A 634 6.67 -18.52 14.58
N GLY A 635 5.67 -18.14 13.76
CA GLY A 635 4.26 -18.62 13.88
C GLY A 635 3.13 -17.61 13.58
N THR A 636 1.99 -17.77 14.29
CA THR A 636 0.67 -17.04 14.28
C THR A 636 0.19 -16.45 12.94
N THR A 637 -0.47 -15.27 12.86
CA THR A 637 -1.54 -15.05 11.84
C THR A 637 -1.86 -13.63 11.34
N PRO A 638 -2.57 -13.50 10.19
CA PRO A 638 -3.24 -12.28 9.71
C PRO A 638 -4.14 -11.65 10.76
N ALA A 639 -4.68 -10.47 10.46
CA ALA A 639 -5.99 -10.11 11.01
C ALA A 639 -7.22 -10.52 10.14
N SER A 640 -7.08 -11.07 8.91
CA SER A 640 -8.12 -11.77 8.08
C SER A 640 -7.67 -12.39 6.72
N THR A 641 -8.67 -12.87 5.94
CA THR A 641 -8.61 -13.68 4.69
C THR A 641 -10.02 -13.83 4.04
N LEU A 642 -10.28 -13.83 2.70
CA LEU A 642 -11.56 -14.25 1.98
C LEU A 642 -11.34 -14.28 0.41
N GLU A 643 -12.27 -14.33 -0.59
CA GLU A 643 -13.33 -15.31 -0.98
C GLU A 643 -14.00 -15.05 -2.41
N SER A 644 -13.36 -15.22 -3.62
CA SER A 644 -13.90 -14.85 -4.99
C SER A 644 -15.35 -14.99 -5.34
N ASN A 645 -15.85 -16.21 -5.57
CA ASN A 645 -17.20 -16.52 -6.07
C ASN A 645 -17.45 -17.19 -7.48
N GLN A 646 -16.50 -17.80 -8.23
CA GLN A 646 -16.75 -18.39 -9.59
C GLN A 646 -15.46 -18.96 -10.28
N GLY A 647 -15.59 -19.77 -11.43
CA GLY A 647 -14.90 -20.60 -12.56
C GLY A 647 -14.30 -20.28 -14.06
N ASP A 648 -13.07 -19.95 -14.64
CA ASP A 648 -11.53 -19.95 -14.42
C ASP A 648 -10.76 -18.58 -14.46
N GLY A 649 -10.16 -18.10 -13.35
CA GLY A 649 -10.27 -16.65 -12.99
C GLY A 649 -9.36 -16.02 -11.92
N TRP A 650 -8.06 -16.01 -12.18
CA TRP A 650 -6.89 -15.75 -11.34
C TRP A 650 -6.90 -14.43 -10.37
N PHE A 651 -7.90 -14.15 -9.45
CA PHE A 651 -8.01 -13.12 -8.33
C PHE A 651 -6.74 -12.49 -7.74
N GLY A 652 -5.65 -12.10 -8.36
CA GLY A 652 -4.60 -11.53 -7.49
C GLY A 652 -3.25 -11.39 -8.01
N THR A 653 -3.05 -11.19 -9.26
CA THR A 653 -1.73 -11.10 -9.75
C THR A 653 -1.16 -9.67 -9.29
N ALA A 654 -1.90 -8.74 -8.57
CA ALA A 654 -1.89 -7.27 -8.15
C ALA A 654 -2.65 -6.84 -6.83
N VAL A 655 -2.04 -6.06 -5.91
CA VAL A 655 -2.54 -5.20 -4.76
C VAL A 655 -1.64 -4.14 -3.95
N ALA A 656 -1.98 -2.90 -3.56
CA ALA A 656 -1.11 -1.67 -3.27
C ALA A 656 -1.34 -0.55 -2.13
N SER A 657 -0.41 0.43 -1.82
CA SER A 657 -0.42 1.60 -0.81
C SER A 657 -1.11 2.86 -1.29
N ALA A 658 -1.00 3.99 -0.59
CA ALA A 658 -1.54 5.29 -0.80
C ALA A 658 -0.55 6.46 -0.50
N GLY A 659 -1.11 7.64 -0.28
CA GLY A 659 -0.62 8.95 0.22
C GLY A 659 -1.85 9.88 0.31
N ASP A 660 -1.89 11.00 1.01
CA ASP A 660 -3.10 11.57 1.69
C ASP A 660 -4.43 12.10 0.96
N VAL A 661 -5.06 11.40 0.01
CA VAL A 661 -6.38 11.57 -0.76
C VAL A 661 -7.81 11.81 -0.20
N ASN A 662 -8.02 12.34 0.99
CA ASN A 662 -9.39 12.51 1.51
C ASN A 662 -9.51 13.57 2.61
N GLY A 663 -8.41 14.14 3.12
CA GLY A 663 -8.34 15.44 3.84
C GLY A 663 -8.50 15.52 5.36
N ASP A 664 -7.71 14.72 6.08
CA ASP A 664 -8.01 14.08 7.43
C ASP A 664 -6.51 14.16 8.10
N GLY A 665 -5.49 13.42 7.59
CA GLY A 665 -4.10 13.28 8.05
C GLY A 665 -3.49 11.85 8.24
N TYR A 666 -4.06 10.77 7.73
CA TYR A 666 -3.44 9.42 7.70
C TYR A 666 -3.87 8.77 6.30
N SER A 667 -3.15 7.77 5.69
CA SER A 667 -3.21 6.80 4.48
C SER A 667 -4.27 5.73 3.92
N ASP A 668 -3.97 4.60 3.14
CA ASP A 668 -4.91 3.52 2.51
C ASP A 668 -4.44 2.34 1.52
N ILE A 669 -5.33 1.50 0.80
CA ILE A 669 -5.02 0.27 -0.11
C ILE A 669 -5.93 -0.45 -1.27
N LEU A 670 -5.57 -1.63 -1.92
CA LEU A 670 -5.70 -2.00 -3.41
C LEU A 670 -5.56 -3.42 -4.08
N ILE A 671 -6.21 -3.91 -5.22
CA ILE A 671 -6.30 -5.27 -5.98
C ILE A 671 -6.77 -5.47 -7.54
N GLY A 672 -6.20 -6.18 -8.60
CA GLY A 672 -6.59 -6.03 -10.13
C GLY A 672 -6.88 -7.14 -11.32
N CYS A 673 -7.97 -7.35 -12.09
CA CYS A 673 -8.33 -8.62 -12.90
C CYS A 673 -8.08 -9.10 -14.41
N TYR A 674 -7.52 -10.32 -14.62
CA TYR A 674 -7.62 -11.39 -15.70
C TYR A 674 -8.88 -11.46 -16.62
N THR A 675 -9.50 -12.64 -16.88
CA THR A 675 -10.45 -12.96 -17.98
C THR A 675 -12.02 -13.08 -17.76
N PHE A 676 -12.81 -12.31 -16.99
CA PHE A 676 -14.28 -12.57 -16.71
C PHE A 676 -15.24 -11.93 -17.69
N ASP A 677 -16.22 -12.66 -18.19
CA ASP A 677 -17.28 -12.23 -19.11
C ASP A 677 -18.45 -11.35 -18.51
N ASN A 678 -18.59 -10.03 -18.77
CA ASN A 678 -19.65 -9.08 -18.23
C ASN A 678 -20.52 -8.53 -19.34
N GLY A 679 -20.03 -8.67 -20.57
CA GLY A 679 -20.75 -8.42 -21.81
C GLY A 679 -20.23 -9.28 -22.96
N GLN A 680 -19.07 -9.90 -22.80
CA GLN A 680 -18.18 -10.48 -23.79
C GLN A 680 -17.41 -11.66 -23.17
N LYS A 681 -16.16 -11.98 -23.58
CA LYS A 681 -15.46 -13.20 -23.15
C LYS A 681 -13.96 -13.05 -22.99
N ASP A 682 -13.40 -13.53 -21.89
CA ASP A 682 -12.05 -13.28 -21.40
C ASP A 682 -11.87 -11.83 -20.92
N GLU A 683 -12.66 -11.39 -19.92
CA GLU A 683 -13.02 -9.96 -19.66
C GLU A 683 -12.85 -9.28 -18.21
N GLY A 684 -11.92 -9.56 -17.26
CA GLY A 684 -11.88 -9.20 -15.78
C GLY A 684 -11.69 -7.78 -15.07
N HIS A 685 -12.34 -7.50 -13.92
CA HIS A 685 -12.39 -6.19 -13.16
C HIS A 685 -11.16 -5.70 -12.30
N VAL A 686 -11.19 -4.97 -11.16
CA VAL A 686 -10.06 -4.48 -10.26
C VAL A 686 -10.68 -3.78 -9.05
N PHE A 687 -9.99 -3.61 -7.92
CA PHE A 687 -10.55 -3.31 -6.63
C PHE A 687 -9.66 -2.60 -5.57
N VAL A 688 -10.08 -1.48 -4.95
CA VAL A 688 -9.29 -0.60 -4.05
C VAL A 688 -10.06 -0.13 -2.80
N TYR A 689 -9.54 0.72 -1.87
CA TYR A 689 -9.97 0.80 -0.47
C TYR A 689 -9.54 1.95 0.53
N HIS A 690 -10.51 2.54 1.32
CA HIS A 690 -10.48 3.58 2.44
C HIS A 690 -10.41 3.19 3.97
N GLY A 691 -9.68 3.72 4.94
CA GLY A 691 -9.75 3.14 6.34
C GLY A 691 -10.51 3.85 7.47
N GLY A 692 -10.52 3.26 8.68
CA GLY A 692 -10.74 3.96 9.98
C GLY A 692 -9.48 3.85 10.86
N ALA A 693 -9.36 4.25 12.13
CA ALA A 693 -8.11 3.88 12.86
C ALA A 693 -8.15 2.47 13.44
N GLU A 694 -9.30 1.81 13.29
CA GLU A 694 -9.40 0.36 13.13
C GLU A 694 -8.88 -0.14 11.78
N GLY A 695 -8.50 0.74 10.84
CA GLY A 695 -8.29 0.62 9.39
C GLY A 695 -9.44 0.02 8.57
N ILE A 696 -9.11 -0.31 7.34
CA ILE A 696 -9.76 -1.29 6.46
C ILE A 696 -11.14 -1.92 6.87
N GLY A 697 -12.34 -1.65 6.28
CA GLY A 697 -13.73 -2.18 6.61
C GLY A 697 -14.28 -3.62 6.18
N THR A 698 -15.35 -3.89 5.36
CA THR A 698 -15.93 -5.27 5.08
C THR A 698 -16.13 -5.82 3.62
N ASP A 699 -15.84 -5.08 2.54
CA ASP A 699 -16.58 -5.04 1.23
C ASP A 699 -15.90 -4.20 0.09
N ASP A 700 -16.34 -4.25 -1.18
CA ASP A 700 -15.65 -3.55 -2.28
C ASP A 700 -15.76 -2.03 -2.25
N SER A 701 -14.63 -1.32 -2.29
CA SER A 701 -14.67 0.10 -1.97
C SER A 701 -15.16 1.04 -3.06
N GLN A 702 -15.38 0.56 -4.28
CA GLN A 702 -15.57 1.30 -5.56
C GLN A 702 -15.63 0.17 -6.67
N THR A 703 -15.72 0.37 -8.02
CA THR A 703 -15.72 -0.61 -9.18
C THR A 703 -15.90 -0.02 -10.62
N LEU A 704 -15.39 -0.67 -11.70
CA LEU A 704 -15.23 -0.19 -13.12
C LEU A 704 -15.17 -1.23 -14.23
N THR A 705 -15.16 -0.78 -15.50
CA THR A 705 -15.45 -1.61 -16.68
C THR A 705 -15.57 -0.76 -17.97
N ASN A 706 -15.86 -1.41 -19.11
CA ASN A 706 -16.49 -0.86 -20.31
C ASN A 706 -17.25 -1.90 -21.25
N GLY A 707 -16.71 -3.06 -21.72
CA GLY A 707 -17.43 -4.21 -22.37
C GLY A 707 -17.19 -4.78 -23.85
N LYS A 708 -15.97 -4.94 -24.45
CA LYS A 708 -15.53 -5.43 -25.81
C LYS A 708 -14.57 -6.66 -25.65
N THR A 709 -14.87 -7.87 -26.18
CA THR A 709 -14.28 -9.24 -25.98
C THR A 709 -12.79 -9.45 -25.75
N GLY A 710 -12.44 -10.11 -24.63
CA GLY A 710 -11.22 -10.91 -24.55
C GLY A 710 -10.02 -10.07 -24.28
N ALA A 711 -10.08 -9.25 -23.24
CA ALA A 711 -9.89 -7.81 -23.19
C ALA A 711 -8.65 -6.98 -23.62
N GLN A 712 -7.72 -6.48 -22.84
CA GLN A 712 -7.27 -7.07 -21.61
C GLN A 712 -6.78 -5.99 -20.53
N MET A 713 -7.12 -5.91 -19.20
CA MET A 713 -7.14 -4.69 -18.28
C MET A 713 -6.14 -4.41 -17.12
N GLY A 714 -4.83 -4.62 -17.17
CA GLY A 714 -3.94 -3.83 -16.28
C GLY A 714 -3.04 -4.60 -15.34
N LEU A 715 -2.62 -5.76 -15.76
CA LEU A 715 -1.39 -6.41 -15.39
C LEU A 715 -0.27 -5.42 -14.82
N SER A 716 -0.03 -4.04 -14.75
CA SER A 716 -0.51 -2.71 -15.31
C SER A 716 -1.23 -1.55 -14.51
N VAL A 717 -0.69 -0.90 -13.44
CA VAL A 717 -1.29 0.23 -12.60
C VAL A 717 -0.59 0.98 -11.37
N ALA A 718 -0.19 2.28 -11.34
CA ALA A 718 0.74 2.88 -10.31
C ALA A 718 0.29 4.03 -9.30
N SER A 719 1.18 4.50 -8.37
CA SER A 719 0.96 5.53 -7.29
C SER A 719 1.46 6.93 -7.51
N ALA A 720 1.21 7.84 -6.54
CA ALA A 720 1.15 9.31 -6.52
C ALA A 720 2.18 10.21 -5.71
N GLY A 721 2.08 10.61 -4.42
CA GLY A 721 2.93 11.63 -3.66
C GLY A 721 3.06 13.09 -4.23
N ASP A 722 2.82 14.21 -3.46
CA ASP A 722 2.85 15.75 -3.59
C ASP A 722 2.51 16.69 -4.86
N VAL A 723 1.93 16.38 -6.08
CA VAL A 723 1.73 17.25 -7.35
C VAL A 723 1.11 18.64 -7.30
N ASN A 724 -0.01 18.91 -7.98
CA ASN A 724 -0.34 20.22 -8.55
C ASN A 724 -0.98 21.23 -7.56
N ALA A 725 -0.48 21.29 -6.33
CA ALA A 725 -0.57 22.40 -5.36
C ALA A 725 -1.67 22.44 -4.29
N ASP A 726 -2.75 21.68 -4.42
CA ASP A 726 -3.88 21.69 -3.47
C ASP A 726 -3.81 20.77 -2.20
N GLY A 727 -2.84 19.86 -2.05
CA GLY A 727 -2.48 19.04 -0.87
C GLY A 727 -2.94 17.57 -0.79
N TYR A 728 -3.56 16.99 -1.84
CA TYR A 728 -3.69 15.54 -2.11
C TYR A 728 -3.69 15.24 -3.69
N GLY A 729 -3.04 14.25 -4.36
CA GLY A 729 -3.24 13.85 -5.82
C GLY A 729 -2.90 12.40 -6.39
N ASP A 730 -3.24 11.65 -7.45
CA ASP A 730 -4.07 11.47 -8.63
C ASP A 730 -3.66 10.04 -9.24
N ILE A 731 -4.29 9.27 -10.19
CA ILE A 731 -3.87 7.85 -10.60
C ILE A 731 -3.90 7.25 -12.07
N VAL A 732 -3.67 5.91 -12.30
CA VAL A 732 -3.17 5.36 -13.61
C VAL A 732 -3.10 3.84 -14.16
N ILE A 733 -3.41 3.48 -15.45
CA ILE A 733 -3.88 2.07 -15.87
C ILE A 733 -3.97 1.58 -17.41
N GLY A 734 -4.05 0.26 -17.88
CA GLY A 734 -4.59 -0.27 -19.25
C GLY A 734 -4.40 -1.76 -19.96
N ALA A 735 -4.00 -2.00 -21.29
CA ALA A 735 -3.95 -3.24 -22.25
C ALA A 735 -2.71 -3.68 -23.25
N PRO A 736 -2.04 -4.88 -23.69
CA PRO A 736 -2.44 -7.31 -24.09
C PRO A 736 -3.60 -8.33 -24.74
N PHE A 737 -4.85 -8.35 -25.41
CA PHE A 737 -6.18 -7.68 -25.94
C PHE A 737 -6.59 -6.58 -27.11
N PHE A 738 -7.48 -5.53 -26.97
CA PHE A 738 -8.01 -4.38 -27.88
C PHE A 738 -8.47 -4.53 -29.39
N ASP A 739 -9.16 -3.55 -30.06
CA ASP A 739 -9.63 -3.55 -31.50
C ASP A 739 -9.78 -2.18 -32.29
N ASP A 740 -9.74 -2.21 -33.63
CA ASP A 740 -9.58 -1.17 -34.70
C ASP A 740 -8.14 -0.87 -35.20
N GLY A 741 -7.27 -0.17 -34.43
CA GLY A 741 -5.96 0.39 -34.82
C GLY A 741 -4.98 -0.53 -35.59
N LYS A 742 -4.32 -1.47 -34.90
CA LYS A 742 -3.40 -2.47 -35.49
C LYS A 742 -3.70 -3.96 -35.16
N ALA A 743 -2.86 -4.69 -34.42
CA ALA A 743 -3.06 -6.06 -33.94
C ALA A 743 -2.04 -6.40 -32.83
N LEU A 744 -2.43 -6.20 -31.57
CA LEU A 744 -1.70 -6.17 -30.29
C LEU A 744 -1.65 -4.79 -29.56
N GLU A 745 -2.03 -3.65 -30.18
CA GLU A 745 -2.11 -2.24 -29.63
C GLU A 745 -2.97 -2.11 -28.41
N GLY A 746 -2.42 -1.61 -27.32
CA GLY A 746 -3.05 -1.24 -26.06
C GLY A 746 -3.57 0.16 -25.97
N ALA A 747 -3.91 0.59 -24.78
CA ALA A 747 -3.92 1.99 -24.39
C ALA A 747 -4.25 2.10 -22.91
N ALA A 748 -4.04 3.27 -22.34
CA ALA A 748 -4.01 3.47 -20.90
C ALA A 748 -4.20 4.92 -20.47
N PHE A 749 -4.46 5.20 -19.18
CA PHE A 749 -5.03 6.51 -18.83
C PHE A 749 -4.65 7.13 -17.46
N VAL A 750 -4.85 8.47 -17.20
CA VAL A 750 -4.71 9.22 -15.89
C VAL A 750 -6.07 9.43 -15.22
N TYR A 751 -6.02 9.64 -13.91
CA TYR A 751 -7.02 10.32 -13.10
C TYR A 751 -6.57 11.42 -12.08
N TYR A 752 -7.32 12.55 -11.87
CA TYR A 752 -7.06 13.78 -11.00
C TYR A 752 -8.01 14.22 -9.75
N GLY A 753 -7.95 13.70 -8.49
CA GLY A 753 -8.91 13.57 -7.30
C GLY A 753 -9.66 14.75 -6.58
N SER A 754 -10.38 14.54 -5.43
CA SER A 754 -11.11 15.54 -4.53
C SER A 754 -11.74 15.04 -3.19
N ILE A 755 -11.99 15.84 -2.14
CA ILE A 755 -12.58 15.39 -0.84
C ILE A 755 -13.72 14.33 -0.85
N ASP A 756 -14.56 14.28 -1.91
CA ASP A 756 -15.59 13.22 -2.16
C ASP A 756 -15.01 11.90 -2.64
N GLY A 757 -13.91 12.08 -3.34
CA GLY A 757 -13.06 11.13 -3.93
C GLY A 757 -12.77 11.39 -5.40
N LEU A 758 -13.19 10.45 -6.25
CA LEU A 758 -12.61 10.28 -7.57
C LEU A 758 -13.63 10.35 -8.73
N ALA A 759 -13.35 11.13 -9.79
CA ALA A 759 -14.23 11.26 -10.95
C ALA A 759 -14.13 10.06 -11.89
N ILE A 760 -15.07 9.14 -11.66
CA ILE A 760 -15.07 7.79 -12.24
C ILE A 760 -14.98 7.62 -13.77
N ASN A 761 -15.07 8.71 -14.51
CA ASN A 761 -15.69 8.78 -15.84
C ASN A 761 -14.76 9.28 -16.94
N THR A 762 -13.58 9.75 -16.59
CA THR A 762 -13.05 10.95 -17.27
C THR A 762 -11.88 10.64 -18.21
N TYR A 763 -11.12 9.60 -17.88
CA TYR A 763 -9.80 9.12 -18.34
C TYR A 763 -8.96 9.81 -19.44
N HIS A 764 -7.65 9.83 -19.21
CA HIS A 764 -6.65 10.73 -19.83
C HIS A 764 -5.65 9.87 -20.70
N LEU A 765 -5.51 9.94 -22.05
CA LEU A 765 -4.86 8.89 -22.94
C LEU A 765 -3.50 9.17 -23.63
N LEU A 766 -2.63 8.16 -23.88
CA LEU A 766 -1.31 8.32 -24.56
C LEU A 766 -0.79 7.28 -25.56
N LYS A 767 -0.94 7.46 -26.87
CA LYS A 767 -0.61 6.37 -27.80
C LYS A 767 -0.13 6.69 -29.22
N LYS A 768 0.50 5.73 -29.93
CA LYS A 768 0.89 5.80 -31.38
C LYS A 768 1.10 4.37 -31.99
N SER A 769 0.41 3.93 -33.09
CA SER A 769 -0.02 2.52 -33.53
C SER A 769 0.72 1.61 -34.63
N GLN A 770 1.09 0.30 -34.43
CA GLN A 770 1.74 -0.72 -35.37
C GLN A 770 1.74 -2.26 -35.12
N ALA A 771 1.48 -3.11 -36.12
CA ALA A 771 1.47 -4.60 -36.11
C ALA A 771 2.32 -5.40 -35.07
N ASN A 772 1.62 -6.05 -34.11
CA ASN A 772 2.05 -6.73 -32.87
C ASN A 772 3.08 -5.89 -32.15
N ALA A 773 2.81 -5.17 -31.03
CA ALA A 773 3.85 -4.31 -30.49
C ALA A 773 4.33 -4.25 -29.03
N TYR A 774 3.65 -4.01 -27.93
CA TYR A 774 4.19 -3.91 -26.57
C TYR A 774 4.68 -2.44 -26.21
N PHE A 775 3.88 -1.36 -26.46
CA PHE A 775 3.91 0.08 -25.95
C PHE A 775 2.95 0.54 -24.81
N GLY A 776 3.34 0.99 -23.60
CA GLY A 776 2.50 1.68 -22.55
C GLY A 776 1.42 1.18 -21.44
N GLY A 777 1.22 0.37 -20.33
CA GLY A 777 1.52 -0.76 -19.31
C GLY A 777 2.72 -1.26 -18.43
N SER A 778 3.19 -0.73 -17.27
CA SER A 778 4.55 -0.94 -16.66
C SER A 778 5.36 0.30 -16.20
N VAL A 779 5.33 0.66 -14.89
CA VAL A 779 5.05 1.98 -14.27
C VAL A 779 4.96 2.28 -12.72
N ALA A 780 5.46 3.44 -12.25
CA ALA A 780 5.63 3.88 -10.83
C ALA A 780 4.98 5.22 -10.34
N GLY A 781 5.67 5.99 -9.49
CA GLY A 781 6.45 7.18 -9.82
C GLY A 781 7.62 7.33 -8.85
N PRO A 782 7.99 8.52 -8.35
CA PRO A 782 8.85 8.60 -7.16
C PRO A 782 8.60 9.63 -6.08
N GLY A 783 8.37 10.86 -6.52
CA GLY A 783 9.26 11.98 -6.31
C GLY A 783 9.27 13.13 -7.34
N ASP A 784 10.22 14.06 -7.19
CA ASP A 784 10.74 15.05 -8.16
C ASP A 784 12.15 14.80 -8.69
N ILE A 785 12.27 14.21 -9.87
CA ILE A 785 13.54 13.68 -10.28
C ILE A 785 14.56 14.82 -10.59
N ASN A 786 14.18 16.13 -10.58
CA ASN A 786 15.08 17.28 -10.87
C ASN A 786 14.64 18.73 -10.52
N GLY A 787 13.56 19.00 -9.80
CA GLY A 787 12.68 20.11 -10.18
C GLY A 787 12.43 21.32 -9.28
N ASP A 788 11.22 21.37 -8.70
CA ASP A 788 10.44 22.59 -8.63
C ASP A 788 9.36 22.77 -7.51
N GLY A 789 8.59 21.82 -6.91
CA GLY A 789 8.26 20.40 -7.16
C GLY A 789 6.77 20.08 -6.76
N PHE A 790 6.04 19.46 -7.70
CA PHE A 790 4.58 19.19 -7.94
C PHE A 790 4.52 17.82 -8.78
N ASP A 791 5.34 16.80 -8.57
CA ASP A 791 5.15 15.30 -8.58
C ASP A 791 5.28 14.45 -9.88
N ASP A 792 6.09 13.33 -9.90
CA ASP A 792 6.60 12.58 -11.10
C ASP A 792 6.26 11.12 -11.44
N VAL A 793 6.52 10.68 -12.72
CA VAL A 793 6.20 9.31 -13.21
C VAL A 793 6.89 8.65 -14.55
N ILE A 794 7.50 7.43 -14.46
CA ILE A 794 8.12 6.43 -15.42
C ILE A 794 7.49 5.31 -16.25
N VAL A 795 7.93 5.16 -17.50
CA VAL A 795 7.27 4.33 -18.49
C VAL A 795 8.11 3.88 -19.69
N GLY A 796 7.94 2.75 -20.37
CA GLY A 796 6.95 1.67 -20.40
C GLY A 796 6.60 1.07 -21.81
N ALA A 797 7.40 0.24 -22.53
CA ALA A 797 7.44 -0.04 -24.00
C ALA A 797 8.13 -1.29 -24.73
N LYS A 798 8.25 -2.53 -24.22
CA LYS A 798 9.38 -3.50 -24.60
C LYS A 798 9.54 -3.91 -26.01
N ASN A 799 8.53 -4.36 -26.76
CA ASN A 799 8.90 -5.15 -27.95
C ASN A 799 9.61 -4.34 -29.06
N TYR A 800 9.93 -3.04 -28.85
CA TYR A 800 9.85 -1.92 -29.79
C TYR A 800 11.08 -1.29 -30.35
N THR A 801 10.93 -0.93 -31.65
CA THR A 801 11.90 -0.57 -32.66
C THR A 801 12.21 0.88 -33.01
N PHE A 802 13.52 1.09 -33.07
CA PHE A 802 14.33 1.99 -33.87
C PHE A 802 15.33 1.23 -34.81
N GLY A 803 16.01 0.14 -34.36
CA GLY A 803 17.32 -0.34 -34.83
C GLY A 803 17.46 -1.79 -35.36
N GLU A 804 17.96 -2.70 -34.52
CA GLU A 804 18.32 -4.13 -34.74
C GLU A 804 17.06 -5.06 -34.73
N SER A 805 17.19 -6.40 -34.56
CA SER A 805 16.02 -7.31 -34.37
C SER A 805 15.67 -7.50 -32.89
N GLU A 806 14.43 -7.51 -32.45
CA GLU A 806 14.09 -8.07 -31.13
C GLU A 806 14.68 -7.45 -29.79
N GLU A 807 15.42 -6.29 -29.70
CA GLU A 807 15.98 -5.32 -28.59
C GLU A 807 15.12 -4.45 -27.58
N GLY A 808 14.77 -3.13 -27.69
CA GLY A 808 13.86 -2.36 -26.75
C GLY A 808 14.23 -0.92 -26.24
N ALA A 809 13.50 -0.29 -25.26
CA ALA A 809 13.94 0.91 -24.45
C ALA A 809 13.32 1.16 -23.00
N VAL A 810 13.17 2.42 -22.52
CA VAL A 810 12.72 2.97 -21.17
C VAL A 810 12.48 4.50 -21.32
N PHE A 811 11.56 5.23 -20.61
CA PHE A 811 11.40 6.72 -20.66
C PHE A 811 10.55 7.57 -19.62
N VAL A 812 10.78 8.91 -19.51
CA VAL A 812 10.16 9.91 -18.55
C VAL A 812 9.79 11.33 -19.08
N TYR A 813 9.21 12.22 -18.22
CA TYR A 813 7.92 12.86 -18.52
C TYR A 813 7.33 14.05 -17.67
N TYR A 814 8.10 15.07 -17.31
CA TYR A 814 7.84 16.17 -16.35
C TYR A 814 6.81 17.28 -16.71
N GLY A 815 6.34 18.08 -15.75
CA GLY A 815 4.96 18.58 -15.82
C GLY A 815 4.58 19.86 -15.11
N SER A 816 3.41 19.90 -14.44
CA SER A 816 2.97 21.13 -13.77
C SER A 816 1.71 21.02 -12.90
N SER A 817 1.42 22.14 -12.22
CA SER A 817 0.12 22.66 -11.76
C SER A 817 -1.08 22.57 -12.74
N SER A 818 -0.88 22.06 -13.95
CA SER A 818 -1.93 21.90 -14.98
C SER A 818 -2.19 20.46 -15.34
N GLY A 819 -1.44 19.51 -14.77
CA GLY A 819 -1.38 18.19 -15.33
C GLY A 819 -0.36 18.04 -16.47
N VAL A 820 -0.47 16.93 -17.17
CA VAL A 820 0.50 16.41 -18.15
C VAL A 820 0.39 16.96 -19.61
N ASP A 821 1.15 16.41 -20.60
CA ASP A 821 1.03 16.59 -22.10
C ASP A 821 1.57 15.41 -23.02
N PRO A 822 0.75 14.61 -23.77
CA PRO A 822 1.10 13.41 -24.54
C PRO A 822 2.23 13.63 -25.52
N ASN A 823 2.45 14.88 -25.87
CA ASN A 823 3.21 15.25 -27.02
C ASN A 823 4.64 15.68 -26.61
N ALA A 824 4.89 15.78 -25.29
CA ALA A 824 6.11 16.33 -24.69
C ALA A 824 7.10 15.26 -24.17
N GLY A 825 7.02 14.00 -24.61
CA GLY A 825 7.93 12.97 -24.15
C GLY A 825 9.41 13.23 -24.39
N GLN A 826 10.21 12.97 -23.37
CA GLN A 826 11.64 12.74 -23.51
C GLN A 826 11.90 11.42 -24.28
N THR A 827 13.13 11.13 -24.65
CA THR A 827 13.47 10.19 -25.75
C THR A 827 13.56 8.75 -25.28
N GLY A 828 13.53 7.79 -26.20
CA GLY A 828 13.61 6.35 -25.91
C GLY A 828 15.00 5.82 -25.70
N LEU A 829 15.14 5.01 -24.66
CA LEU A 829 16.44 4.71 -24.08
C LEU A 829 16.78 3.22 -24.10
N GLN A 830 17.61 2.85 -25.08
CA GLN A 830 17.96 1.47 -25.47
C GLN A 830 19.43 1.10 -25.21
N VAL A 831 19.85 -0.18 -25.25
CA VAL A 831 21.31 -0.53 -25.22
C VAL A 831 21.91 -1.16 -26.49
N ASN A 832 21.17 -1.43 -27.59
CA ASN A 832 21.72 -1.69 -28.95
C ASN A 832 22.06 -3.12 -29.55
N LYS A 833 21.43 -4.27 -29.23
CA LYS A 833 21.44 -5.50 -30.10
C LYS A 833 20.29 -6.55 -29.94
N ALA A 834 20.28 -7.53 -30.85
CA ALA A 834 19.14 -8.37 -31.20
C ALA A 834 18.94 -9.82 -30.68
N GLY A 835 17.65 -10.18 -30.48
CA GLY A 835 17.12 -11.55 -30.30
C GLY A 835 16.19 -11.75 -29.07
N ALA A 836 15.74 -10.64 -28.48
CA ALA A 836 16.26 -10.29 -27.18
C ALA A 836 15.72 -8.91 -26.70
N HIS A 837 14.76 -8.84 -25.76
CA HIS A 837 13.76 -7.86 -25.30
C HIS A 837 14.00 -6.69 -24.17
N LEU A 838 13.76 -5.31 -24.29
CA LEU A 838 14.06 -4.07 -23.39
C LEU A 838 12.94 -2.98 -23.07
N GLY A 839 12.39 -2.38 -21.94
CA GLY A 839 12.11 -2.29 -20.42
C GLY A 839 11.07 -3.04 -19.45
N PHE A 840 10.86 -4.37 -19.25
CA PHE A 840 9.98 -5.19 -18.33
C PHE A 840 9.44 -4.60 -17.06
N VAL A 841 9.80 -3.44 -16.53
CA VAL A 841 9.86 -3.31 -15.09
C VAL A 841 10.45 -2.01 -14.58
N VAL A 842 9.88 -1.30 -13.62
CA VAL A 842 10.15 0.15 -13.43
C VAL A 842 10.07 0.59 -11.95
N ALA A 843 10.65 1.67 -11.39
CA ALA A 843 10.57 2.27 -10.00
C ALA A 843 11.55 3.43 -9.48
N GLY A 844 12.05 3.43 -8.21
CA GLY A 844 12.45 4.57 -7.32
C GLY A 844 13.51 4.31 -6.18
N ALA A 845 13.54 5.08 -5.02
CA ALA A 845 14.62 5.52 -4.01
C ALA A 845 14.51 6.01 -2.50
N GLY A 846 15.70 6.04 -1.76
CA GLY A 846 16.31 6.91 -0.62
C GLY A 846 17.88 6.86 -0.29
N ASP A 847 18.59 7.97 0.09
CA ASP A 847 20.00 8.61 -0.08
C ASP A 847 21.18 8.75 0.91
N VAL A 848 22.36 8.44 0.39
CA VAL A 848 23.76 8.88 0.58
C VAL A 848 24.38 10.30 0.39
N ASN A 849 23.74 11.41 -0.06
CA ASN A 849 24.06 12.82 0.27
C ASN A 849 23.19 13.86 -0.51
N ARG A 850 22.27 14.69 0.05
CA ARG A 850 21.86 14.86 1.49
C ARG A 850 20.41 15.68 1.92
N ASP A 851 20.89 16.68 1.04
CA ASP A 851 20.62 18.06 0.57
C ASP A 851 19.54 18.16 -0.55
N GLY A 852 19.10 17.06 -1.23
CA GLY A 852 17.66 16.99 -1.63
C GLY A 852 17.15 16.65 -3.05
N TYR A 853 17.35 15.52 -3.70
CA TYR A 853 16.40 14.89 -4.65
C TYR A 853 16.84 13.46 -5.01
N ALA A 854 16.06 12.38 -4.83
CA ALA A 854 15.88 11.42 -5.93
C ALA A 854 17.01 10.41 -6.45
N ASP A 855 16.81 9.05 -6.46
CA ASP A 855 17.21 8.11 -7.58
C ASP A 855 16.21 6.97 -7.99
N PHE A 856 16.57 6.02 -8.88
CA PHE A 856 15.73 4.93 -9.42
C PHE A 856 16.41 3.81 -10.24
N ILE A 857 15.69 2.70 -10.44
CA ILE A 857 16.28 1.41 -10.78
C ILE A 857 15.42 0.35 -11.48
N ALA A 858 15.96 -0.52 -12.35
CA ALA A 858 15.18 -1.66 -12.84
C ALA A 858 15.92 -2.73 -13.66
N GLY A 859 15.26 -3.86 -13.96
CA GLY A 859 15.52 -4.68 -15.16
C GLY A 859 16.53 -5.81 -15.07
N ALA A 860 16.61 -6.80 -15.99
CA ALA A 860 15.97 -7.14 -17.25
C ALA A 860 15.94 -8.64 -17.95
N PRO A 861 14.97 -9.62 -18.10
CA PRO A 861 15.24 -11.07 -18.53
C PRO A 861 15.61 -11.75 -19.91
N THR A 862 16.89 -11.98 -20.31
CA THR A 862 17.74 -13.14 -20.89
C THR A 862 19.26 -12.74 -20.98
N TYR A 863 19.88 -11.81 -20.17
CA TYR A 863 21.30 -11.30 -20.28
C TYR A 863 22.49 -12.05 -19.73
N ALA A 864 23.38 -12.43 -20.63
CA ALA A 864 23.04 -13.69 -21.26
C ALA A 864 23.76 -14.89 -20.60
N ASN A 865 23.12 -16.05 -20.59
CA ASN A 865 23.15 -17.18 -19.64
C ASN A 865 23.09 -16.83 -18.14
N THR A 866 23.26 -15.56 -17.78
CA THR A 866 23.62 -14.88 -16.53
C THR A 866 22.77 -13.67 -16.00
N GLY A 867 21.55 -13.77 -15.45
CA GLY A 867 21.12 -12.79 -14.41
C GLY A 867 21.33 -11.33 -14.83
N ASN A 868 21.90 -10.38 -14.01
CA ASN A 868 22.42 -8.98 -14.35
C ASN A 868 21.61 -7.76 -13.82
N VAL A 869 22.02 -6.45 -13.66
CA VAL A 869 21.23 -5.38 -12.91
C VAL A 869 21.56 -3.85 -13.03
N PHE A 870 20.68 -2.89 -12.56
CA PHE A 870 20.81 -1.39 -12.75
C PHE A 870 20.63 -0.16 -11.69
N LEU A 871 21.59 0.75 -11.20
CA LEU A 871 21.54 2.19 -10.63
C LEU A 871 22.27 3.27 -11.43
N TYR A 872 21.87 4.57 -11.27
CA TYR A 872 22.34 5.63 -12.11
C TYR A 872 22.14 7.15 -11.80
N TYR A 873 22.54 7.66 -10.64
CA TYR A 873 22.74 9.12 -10.36
C TYR A 873 21.68 10.13 -10.91
N GLY A 874 20.76 10.59 -10.06
CA GLY A 874 19.82 11.76 -10.12
C GLY A 874 20.40 13.17 -10.46
N SER A 875 19.58 14.22 -10.70
CA SER A 875 19.89 15.69 -10.58
C SER A 875 19.02 16.64 -11.41
N SER A 876 18.88 17.93 -10.99
CA SER A 876 18.45 19.06 -11.87
C SER A 876 19.11 19.15 -13.25
N GLN A 877 20.18 18.39 -13.47
CA GLN A 877 20.86 18.30 -14.76
C GLN A 877 20.29 17.22 -15.64
N ALA A 878 21.09 16.30 -16.13
CA ALA A 878 20.70 15.34 -17.13
C ALA A 878 21.42 14.01 -16.88
N ILE A 879 20.64 12.93 -16.84
CA ILE A 879 21.09 11.60 -16.43
C ILE A 879 22.19 11.05 -17.32
N GLY A 880 23.32 10.67 -16.75
CA GLY A 880 24.57 10.32 -17.42
C GLY A 880 24.77 8.85 -17.83
N SER A 881 25.52 8.04 -17.06
CA SER A 881 25.84 6.63 -17.43
C SER A 881 26.08 5.59 -16.29
N PRO A 882 25.80 4.28 -16.52
CA PRO A 882 25.63 3.07 -15.63
C PRO A 882 26.51 2.57 -14.44
N VAL A 883 25.90 1.95 -13.38
CA VAL A 883 26.50 1.05 -12.31
C VAL A 883 26.30 -0.50 -12.46
N ASN A 884 26.48 -1.13 -13.59
CA ASN A 884 26.03 -2.53 -13.77
C ASN A 884 26.35 -3.64 -12.69
N ILE A 885 25.41 -4.56 -12.37
CA ILE A 885 25.62 -5.68 -11.40
C ILE A 885 25.46 -7.16 -11.87
N PRO A 886 26.38 -8.10 -11.51
CA PRO A 886 26.37 -9.55 -11.85
C PRO A 886 26.39 -10.67 -10.74
N GLY A 887 25.52 -11.71 -10.80
CA GLY A 887 25.97 -13.15 -10.65
C GLY A 887 25.52 -14.37 -11.77
N PRO A 888 24.88 -15.20 -10.72
CA PRO A 888 25.38 -16.51 -10.11
C PRO A 888 25.05 -18.06 -10.45
N GLN A 889 24.05 -18.82 -11.01
CA GLN A 889 24.36 -20.20 -11.70
C GLN A 889 23.32 -20.75 -12.74
N ILE A 890 23.71 -21.39 -13.87
CA ILE A 890 23.00 -21.58 -15.20
C ILE A 890 21.46 -21.41 -15.20
N ASN A 891 20.81 -20.70 -16.13
CA ASN A 891 19.34 -20.74 -16.23
C ASN A 891 18.63 -20.39 -14.87
N SER A 892 19.29 -19.53 -14.07
CA SER A 892 19.18 -19.43 -12.60
C SER A 892 17.92 -18.85 -12.00
N HIS A 893 16.95 -18.57 -12.84
CA HIS A 893 16.11 -17.44 -12.58
C HIS A 893 16.91 -16.17 -12.14
N PHE A 894 16.50 -15.54 -11.04
CA PHE A 894 17.15 -14.44 -10.26
C PHE A 894 16.64 -13.06 -10.28
N GLY A 895 15.56 -12.87 -10.93
CA GLY A 895 14.81 -11.69 -10.71
C GLY A 895 14.01 -11.58 -11.93
N GLU A 896 12.96 -12.33 -12.01
CA GLU A 896 11.73 -11.65 -11.97
C GLU A 896 11.65 -10.48 -10.94
N VAL A 897 12.44 -10.27 -9.84
CA VAL A 897 12.33 -8.99 -9.06
C VAL A 897 13.39 -8.27 -8.20
N VAL A 898 13.06 -7.00 -7.77
CA VAL A 898 13.70 -5.77 -7.14
C VAL A 898 12.70 -4.76 -6.60
N SER A 899 13.03 -3.88 -5.62
CA SER A 899 12.41 -2.64 -5.08
C SER A 899 12.94 -1.99 -3.77
N SER A 900 12.15 -1.17 -3.10
CA SER A 900 12.48 -0.21 -2.09
C SER A 900 13.00 -0.70 -0.74
N ALA A 901 13.63 0.17 0.05
CA ALA A 901 13.46 0.27 1.51
C ALA A 901 13.46 1.68 2.05
N GLY A 902 14.67 2.11 2.44
CA GLY A 902 15.08 3.00 3.51
C GLY A 902 15.63 2.41 4.78
N ASP A 903 15.84 3.24 5.82
CA ASP A 903 16.75 3.04 6.95
C ASP A 903 16.73 1.80 7.81
N VAL A 904 17.39 0.87 7.19
CA VAL A 904 17.58 -0.45 7.65
C VAL A 904 18.31 -0.64 8.94
N ASN A 905 18.81 0.35 9.67
CA ASN A 905 18.57 0.47 11.10
C ASN A 905 19.43 1.54 11.79
N GLY A 906 18.97 2.79 11.85
CA GLY A 906 19.46 3.82 12.78
C GLY A 906 18.65 5.28 12.76
N ASP A 907 19.51 5.58 11.68
CA ASP A 907 20.29 6.70 11.11
C ASP A 907 19.58 7.51 9.94
N GLY A 908 19.30 7.02 8.70
CA GLY A 908 18.63 7.70 7.54
C GLY A 908 19.24 8.04 6.10
N TYR A 909 20.24 7.37 5.45
CA TYR A 909 20.76 7.36 4.01
C TYR A 909 20.15 6.40 2.91
N SER A 910 20.68 5.24 2.45
CA SER A 910 20.09 4.40 1.36
C SER A 910 20.00 2.84 1.29
N ASP A 911 18.84 2.14 1.16
CA ASP A 911 18.77 0.66 0.84
C ASP A 911 17.42 0.10 0.37
N ILE A 912 17.45 -1.10 -0.27
CA ILE A 912 16.70 -1.57 -1.48
C ILE A 912 16.66 -3.17 -1.64
N ILE A 913 15.88 -3.90 -2.46
CA ILE A 913 15.76 -5.41 -2.42
C ILE A 913 15.19 -6.17 -3.63
N ALA A 914 15.61 -7.40 -4.04
CA ALA A 914 15.30 -8.18 -5.29
C ALA A 914 15.46 -9.79 -5.23
N GLY A 915 15.05 -10.81 -6.06
CA GLY A 915 15.54 -12.24 -5.79
C GLY A 915 15.78 -13.37 -6.85
N ALA A 916 16.25 -14.64 -6.47
CA ALA A 916 16.44 -16.00 -7.20
C ALA A 916 15.80 -17.37 -6.71
N TRP A 917 15.37 -18.36 -7.56
CA TRP A 917 14.43 -19.51 -7.22
C TRP A 917 15.17 -20.82 -6.77
N THR A 918 16.51 -20.88 -6.75
CA THR A 918 17.32 -21.94 -7.43
C THR A 918 18.61 -22.45 -6.77
N THR A 919 18.99 -21.93 -5.62
CA THR A 919 20.16 -21.08 -5.75
C THR A 919 21.57 -21.70 -5.39
N ASN A 920 21.75 -23.03 -5.59
CA ASN A 920 22.77 -24.07 -5.21
C ASN A 920 23.82 -24.09 -4.05
N TYR A 921 23.53 -24.96 -3.05
CA TYR A 921 24.37 -25.85 -2.23
C TYR A 921 23.54 -27.00 -1.55
N GLY A 922 22.24 -26.80 -1.28
CA GLY A 922 21.29 -27.61 -0.50
C GLY A 922 20.53 -28.77 -1.17
N GLN A 923 19.45 -28.52 -1.92
CA GLN A 923 18.42 -29.55 -2.26
C GLN A 923 18.34 -29.87 -3.78
N GLN A 924 17.16 -30.01 -4.42
CA GLN A 924 16.99 -29.32 -5.73
C GLN A 924 16.70 -27.86 -5.29
N GLY A 925 15.98 -26.97 -5.94
CA GLY A 925 15.57 -25.74 -5.23
C GLY A 925 16.52 -24.87 -4.34
N GLU A 926 16.78 -25.21 -3.06
CA GLU A 926 17.21 -24.50 -1.81
C GLU A 926 17.60 -23.02 -1.90
N GLY A 927 17.01 -22.26 -2.82
CA GLY A 927 17.36 -20.91 -3.15
C GLY A 927 17.23 -19.90 -2.02
N ALA A 928 17.47 -18.65 -2.33
CA ALA A 928 17.29 -17.62 -1.35
C ALA A 928 16.82 -16.29 -1.93
N ALA A 929 16.79 -15.30 -1.06
CA ALA A 929 16.21 -13.99 -1.26
C ALA A 929 16.85 -12.99 -0.27
N TYR A 930 16.93 -11.69 -0.56
CA TYR A 930 18.23 -10.98 -0.64
C TYR A 930 18.43 -9.45 -0.34
N VAL A 931 18.75 -8.95 0.86
CA VAL A 931 18.91 -7.49 1.16
C VAL A 931 20.30 -6.91 1.10
N TYR A 932 20.49 -5.61 0.89
CA TYR A 932 21.84 -5.05 0.85
C TYR A 932 22.02 -3.55 1.13
N HIS A 933 23.26 -2.97 1.04
CA HIS A 933 23.80 -1.78 1.78
C HIS A 933 24.03 -0.44 1.02
N GLY A 934 23.60 0.67 1.64
CA GLY A 934 23.87 2.08 1.33
C GLY A 934 25.23 2.61 1.80
N SER A 935 25.41 3.93 1.78
CA SER A 935 26.57 4.75 2.22
C SER A 935 27.36 5.60 1.20
N SER A 936 27.89 6.74 1.69
CA SER A 936 28.19 7.98 0.94
C SER A 936 29.42 7.93 0.02
N GLY A 937 29.38 7.02 -0.94
CA GLY A 937 30.40 6.84 -1.96
C GLY A 937 30.10 5.67 -2.88
N ALA A 938 31.13 5.18 -3.57
CA ALA A 938 31.01 4.07 -4.49
C ALA A 938 30.31 2.89 -3.84
N PHE A 939 29.36 2.38 -4.59
CA PHE A 939 28.46 1.33 -4.23
C PHE A 939 29.16 -0.05 -3.97
N ASN A 940 28.50 -1.12 -3.48
CA ASN A 940 29.23 -2.25 -2.80
C ASN A 940 29.04 -3.76 -3.23
N THR A 941 29.75 -4.34 -4.23
CA THR A 941 29.54 -5.65 -4.95
C THR A 941 29.27 -7.01 -4.27
N ASN A 942 28.80 -7.13 -3.03
CA ASN A 942 28.70 -8.43 -2.34
C ASN A 942 27.39 -8.66 -1.61
N PRO A 943 27.18 -9.82 -0.97
CA PRO A 943 25.89 -10.07 -0.38
C PRO A 943 25.67 -9.35 0.93
N ALA A 944 24.42 -8.92 1.15
CA ALA A 944 23.94 -8.80 2.50
C ALA A 944 22.60 -9.52 2.82
N LYS A 945 22.52 -10.80 2.44
CA LYS A 945 21.87 -11.96 3.12
C LYS A 945 21.06 -12.79 2.13
N ILE A 946 20.98 -14.08 2.41
CA ILE A 946 20.35 -15.18 1.70
C ILE A 946 19.22 -15.76 2.57
N LEU A 947 17.91 -15.66 2.29
CA LEU A 947 16.96 -16.55 2.99
C LEU A 947 15.77 -17.19 2.25
N GLU A 948 15.13 -18.09 2.98
CA GLU A 948 14.90 -19.42 2.47
C GLU A 948 13.90 -20.16 3.38
N SER A 949 14.13 -21.44 3.78
CA SER A 949 13.24 -22.57 4.18
C SER A 949 13.61 -23.81 3.30
N ASN A 950 12.89 -24.95 3.34
CA ASN A 950 13.51 -26.08 4.01
C ASN A 950 13.41 -27.53 3.46
N GLN A 951 13.08 -27.90 2.21
CA GLN A 951 13.06 -29.33 1.76
C GLN A 951 13.45 -29.53 0.23
N ILE A 952 13.28 -30.69 -0.49
CA ILE A 952 13.68 -31.06 -1.93
C ILE A 952 12.57 -31.18 -3.05
N ASP A 953 12.70 -30.61 -4.28
CA ASP A 953 11.98 -30.87 -5.56
C ASP A 953 11.90 -29.60 -6.50
N ALA A 954 10.76 -28.87 -6.53
CA ALA A 954 10.53 -27.57 -7.23
C ALA A 954 9.72 -26.59 -6.31
N ASN A 955 9.58 -25.25 -6.54
CA ASN A 955 8.61 -24.26 -5.90
C ASN A 955 8.78 -22.70 -5.51
N PHE A 956 9.34 -22.33 -4.35
CA PHE A 956 9.83 -21.04 -3.72
C PHE A 956 9.29 -19.57 -3.85
N GLY A 957 8.23 -19.23 -4.54
CA GLY A 957 7.76 -17.88 -4.95
C GLY A 957 8.16 -16.52 -4.36
N PHE A 958 7.81 -15.37 -4.95
CA PHE A 958 7.58 -14.88 -6.31
C PHE A 958 7.24 -13.35 -6.29
N SER A 959 7.03 -12.63 -5.17
CA SER A 959 7.09 -11.13 -5.05
C SER A 959 7.10 -10.53 -3.63
N VAL A 960 7.29 -9.20 -3.50
CA VAL A 960 7.63 -8.40 -2.29
C VAL A 960 7.25 -6.85 -2.21
N ALA A 961 7.21 -6.13 -1.08
CA ALA A 961 6.22 -5.16 -0.52
C ALA A 961 6.88 -4.06 0.25
N SER A 962 6.14 -3.21 0.90
CA SER A 962 6.63 -2.69 2.14
C SER A 962 5.73 -2.89 3.33
N ALA A 963 6.38 -2.60 4.44
CA ALA A 963 5.89 -1.88 5.58
C ALA A 963 6.06 -0.38 5.33
N GLY A 964 6.28 0.33 6.40
CA GLY A 964 6.56 1.72 6.57
C GLY A 964 7.25 1.78 7.94
N ASP A 965 6.54 2.14 9.01
CA ASP A 965 6.94 2.20 10.42
C ASP A 965 6.25 1.20 11.44
N ALA A 966 5.65 0.15 10.93
CA ALA A 966 4.94 -1.02 11.44
C ALA A 966 4.46 -1.19 12.90
N ASN A 967 5.25 -0.95 13.99
CA ASN A 967 4.76 -0.88 15.43
C ASN A 967 5.77 -0.51 16.61
N GLY A 968 7.00 0.08 16.48
CA GLY A 968 7.42 1.18 17.46
C GLY A 968 8.59 1.26 18.54
N ASP A 969 9.84 0.79 18.31
CA ASP A 969 11.17 1.12 18.96
C ASP A 969 11.88 2.42 18.53
N GLY A 970 12.71 2.50 17.45
CA GLY A 970 13.50 1.51 16.66
C GLY A 970 13.67 1.66 15.11
N TYR A 971 13.42 0.58 14.34
CA TYR A 971 13.97 0.27 12.99
C TYR A 971 13.04 -0.66 12.16
N SER A 972 12.99 -0.63 10.81
CA SER A 972 11.85 -1.14 9.98
C SER A 972 11.61 -2.66 9.64
N ASP A 973 10.51 -2.98 8.91
CA ASP A 973 9.97 -4.32 8.56
C ASP A 973 9.54 -4.30 7.09
N VAL A 974 9.04 -5.44 6.59
CA VAL A 974 8.33 -5.66 5.32
C VAL A 974 7.85 -7.16 5.19
N THR A 975 7.78 -7.79 4.01
CA THR A 975 6.78 -8.85 3.69
C THR A 975 6.70 -9.70 2.38
N VAL A 976 6.77 -11.03 2.51
CA VAL A 976 7.26 -11.97 1.48
C VAL A 976 6.58 -13.30 1.09
N GLY A 977 6.66 -13.74 -0.16
CA GLY A 977 6.26 -15.11 -0.48
C GLY A 977 6.41 -15.43 -1.95
N SER A 978 6.04 -16.62 -2.49
CA SER A 978 6.39 -18.00 -2.08
C SER A 978 5.95 -19.27 -2.88
N ARG A 979 5.40 -19.28 -4.09
CA ARG A 979 5.59 -20.39 -5.07
C ARG A 979 4.66 -21.54 -4.75
N TYR A 980 5.03 -22.84 -4.68
CA TYR A 980 4.06 -23.96 -4.69
C TYR A 980 3.90 -24.86 -3.34
N TYR A 981 4.20 -24.47 -2.06
CA TYR A 981 4.65 -25.26 -0.82
C TYR A 981 3.60 -25.92 0.07
N ASP A 982 3.92 -26.94 0.87
CA ASP A 982 2.97 -27.63 1.74
C ASP A 982 2.75 -27.12 3.17
N ASN A 983 1.48 -26.87 3.48
CA ASN A 983 0.84 -26.84 4.80
C ASN A 983 -0.68 -27.09 4.60
N ASN A 984 -1.00 -28.33 4.23
CA ASN A 984 -2.24 -29.09 4.53
C ASN A 984 -3.19 -29.49 3.39
N GLU A 985 -3.20 -28.87 2.21
CA GLU A 985 -4.12 -29.27 1.12
C GLU A 985 -3.37 -29.86 -0.10
N SER A 986 -3.88 -29.75 -1.33
CA SER A 986 -3.02 -29.75 -2.52
C SER A 986 -2.92 -28.32 -3.03
N ASN A 987 -1.79 -27.99 -3.63
CA ASN A 987 -1.62 -26.74 -4.33
C ASN A 987 -1.86 -25.43 -3.52
N GLU A 988 -1.91 -25.24 -2.19
CA GLU A 988 -2.43 -24.03 -1.47
C GLU A 988 -1.73 -22.66 -1.41
N GLY A 989 -0.86 -22.31 -0.46
CA GLY A 989 -0.29 -20.95 -0.30
C GLY A 989 -0.62 -20.14 0.96
N ALA A 990 0.14 -19.06 1.17
CA ALA A 990 0.23 -18.28 2.38
C ALA A 990 0.66 -16.83 2.14
N ALA A 991 1.14 -16.23 3.23
CA ALA A 991 1.99 -15.07 3.39
C ALA A 991 2.43 -14.80 4.85
N PHE A 992 3.25 -13.81 5.22
CA PHE A 992 3.84 -13.68 6.59
C PHE A 992 4.47 -12.25 6.85
N VAL A 993 4.93 -11.81 8.05
CA VAL A 993 5.50 -10.43 8.47
C VAL A 993 6.95 -10.38 9.03
N TYR A 994 8.02 -9.73 8.52
CA TYR A 994 9.26 -9.61 9.37
C TYR A 994 9.42 -8.31 10.14
N TYR A 995 10.65 -7.90 10.50
CA TYR A 995 10.99 -7.60 11.89
C TYR A 995 12.31 -6.84 12.17
N GLY A 996 12.22 -5.52 12.30
CA GLY A 996 13.34 -4.62 12.50
C GLY A 996 13.95 -4.54 13.90
N THR A 997 15.24 -4.16 13.96
CA THR A 997 16.15 -4.10 15.12
C THR A 997 17.38 -3.23 14.81
N MET A 998 18.19 -2.76 15.77
CA MET A 998 19.42 -1.96 15.50
C MET A 998 20.62 -2.73 14.86
N GLY A 999 20.42 -3.82 14.12
CA GLY A 999 21.56 -4.51 13.49
C GLY A 999 21.25 -5.66 12.54
N GLY A 1000 20.10 -5.65 11.87
CA GLY A 1000 19.60 -6.75 11.08
C GLY A 1000 18.23 -7.21 11.52
N ILE A 1001 17.63 -8.04 10.69
CA ILE A 1001 16.30 -8.61 10.95
C ILE A 1001 16.67 -9.94 11.64
N SER A 1002 15.92 -10.29 12.68
CA SER A 1002 16.18 -11.35 13.67
C SER A 1002 15.32 -12.62 13.46
N ASP A 1003 15.84 -13.67 12.79
CA ASP A 1003 15.06 -14.84 12.23
C ASP A 1003 14.42 -15.79 13.25
N VAL A 1004 14.26 -15.28 14.47
CA VAL A 1004 14.13 -16.01 15.71
C VAL A 1004 13.26 -15.29 16.74
N ALA A 1005 13.30 -13.95 16.84
CA ALA A 1005 12.70 -13.23 17.97
C ALA A 1005 12.32 -11.77 17.66
N PRO A 1006 11.24 -11.20 18.27
CA PRO A 1006 10.27 -11.82 19.21
C PRO A 1006 9.16 -12.82 18.71
N ALA A 1007 7.86 -12.49 18.61
CA ALA A 1007 6.71 -13.42 18.52
C ALA A 1007 5.63 -12.97 17.48
N PRO A 1008 4.85 -13.86 16.78
CA PRO A 1008 4.91 -13.92 15.28
C PRO A 1008 3.61 -13.98 14.41
N THR A 1009 3.65 -13.80 13.05
CA THR A 1009 2.48 -13.91 12.12
C THR A 1009 2.62 -14.47 10.67
N ARG A 1010 1.76 -15.43 10.28
CA ARG A 1010 1.70 -16.13 8.98
C ARG A 1010 0.24 -16.24 8.45
N LEU A 1011 0.00 -15.76 7.24
CA LEU A 1011 -1.23 -15.74 6.48
C LEU A 1011 -1.41 -17.05 5.74
N GLU A 1012 -2.61 -17.62 5.73
CA GLU A 1012 -2.94 -18.87 5.02
C GLU A 1012 -4.45 -19.07 4.84
N THR A 1013 -4.85 -19.82 3.81
CA THR A 1013 -6.17 -19.64 3.21
C THR A 1013 -7.14 -20.81 3.38
N ASN A 1014 -6.61 -22.03 3.53
CA ASN A 1014 -7.24 -23.28 3.98
C ASN A 1014 -7.93 -24.15 2.89
N VAL A 1015 -7.24 -24.51 1.79
CA VAL A 1015 -7.85 -24.79 0.47
C VAL A 1015 -7.06 -25.66 -0.54
N ALA A 1016 -7.69 -26.41 -1.46
CA ALA A 1016 -7.00 -27.23 -2.49
C ALA A 1016 -6.69 -26.48 -3.81
N GLY A 1017 -5.95 -27.08 -4.75
CA GLY A 1017 -5.72 -26.52 -6.09
C GLY A 1017 -5.40 -25.03 -6.03
N ALA A 1018 -4.56 -24.60 -5.06
CA ALA A 1018 -4.66 -23.32 -4.34
C ALA A 1018 -3.63 -22.12 -4.44
N TYR A 1019 -2.52 -22.22 -5.16
CA TYR A 1019 -2.03 -21.11 -5.92
C TYR A 1019 -1.28 -20.03 -5.05
N PHE A 1020 -1.39 -19.78 -3.72
CA PHE A 1020 -1.54 -18.48 -2.95
C PHE A 1020 -0.34 -17.67 -2.25
N GLY A 1021 0.00 -16.32 -2.28
CA GLY A 1021 0.83 -15.35 -3.15
C GLY A 1021 0.67 -14.02 -4.07
N TRP A 1022 0.19 -14.01 -5.34
CA TRP A 1022 0.49 -13.29 -6.59
C TRP A 1022 0.19 -11.83 -6.53
N SER A 1023 -0.31 -11.35 -5.41
CA SER A 1023 -0.06 -10.00 -5.07
C SER A 1023 -0.33 -9.67 -3.68
N VAL A 1024 0.37 -8.62 -3.37
CA VAL A 1024 0.68 -8.10 -2.09
C VAL A 1024 1.17 -6.66 -2.27
N SER A 1025 1.34 -5.75 -1.30
CA SER A 1025 2.25 -4.58 -1.51
C SER A 1025 2.41 -3.72 -0.28
N SER A 1026 1.43 -2.90 0.04
CA SER A 1026 1.76 -1.52 0.33
C SER A 1026 0.59 -0.83 0.92
N ALA A 1027 0.76 0.10 1.86
CA ALA A 1027 -0.41 0.65 2.53
C ALA A 1027 -0.33 1.91 3.40
N GLY A 1028 -1.03 1.91 4.54
CA GLY A 1028 -2.25 2.72 4.63
C GLY A 1028 -2.64 3.26 6.01
N ASP A 1029 -3.46 4.29 6.12
CA ASP A 1029 -3.35 5.28 7.20
C ASP A 1029 -4.70 5.94 7.61
N VAL A 1030 -5.50 6.57 6.75
CA VAL A 1030 -6.95 6.83 6.71
C VAL A 1030 -7.75 7.90 7.57
N ASN A 1031 -7.26 8.44 8.71
CA ASN A 1031 -7.89 9.38 9.70
C ASN A 1031 -6.97 10.25 10.69
N GLY A 1032 -5.70 10.61 10.37
CA GLY A 1032 -4.76 11.45 11.18
C GLY A 1032 -3.61 10.79 12.03
N ASP A 1033 -2.32 10.75 11.61
CA ASP A 1033 -0.99 10.27 12.18
C ASP A 1033 -0.85 9.05 13.18
N GLY A 1034 -0.29 7.85 12.79
CA GLY A 1034 0.08 6.76 13.75
C GLY A 1034 0.25 5.17 13.58
N TYR A 1035 -0.33 4.24 12.81
CA TYR A 1035 0.16 2.78 12.83
C TYR A 1035 -0.22 1.90 11.55
N SER A 1036 0.30 1.92 10.30
CA SER A 1036 -0.44 1.46 9.04
C SER A 1036 -1.33 0.21 8.88
N ASP A 1037 -2.10 0.23 7.77
CA ASP A 1037 -2.68 -0.84 7.00
C ASP A 1037 -1.71 -1.33 5.96
N VAL A 1038 -2.22 -2.22 5.08
CA VAL A 1038 -1.45 -3.27 4.45
C VAL A 1038 -2.41 -4.00 3.43
N ILE A 1039 -2.04 -4.44 2.20
CA ILE A 1039 -2.90 -5.15 1.18
C ILE A 1039 -2.42 -6.42 0.40
N VAL A 1040 -3.32 -7.36 0.05
CA VAL A 1040 -3.06 -8.64 -0.71
C VAL A 1040 -4.16 -9.05 -1.68
N GLY A 1041 -3.82 -9.80 -2.74
CA GLY A 1041 -4.72 -10.30 -3.78
C GLY A 1041 -4.17 -11.58 -4.35
N ALA A 1042 -4.90 -12.68 -4.31
CA ALA A 1042 -4.48 -14.02 -4.69
C ALA A 1042 -5.20 -14.67 -5.84
N PRO A 1043 -4.52 -15.04 -6.94
CA PRO A 1043 -5.25 -15.53 -8.04
C PRO A 1043 -6.36 -16.58 -7.81
N ASN A 1044 -6.55 -17.59 -6.92
CA ASN A 1044 -7.64 -18.57 -7.32
C ASN A 1044 -8.71 -19.43 -6.46
N TYR A 1045 -9.60 -18.98 -5.50
CA TYR A 1045 -10.89 -19.49 -4.86
C TYR A 1045 -12.16 -19.31 -5.69
N VAL A 1046 -13.09 -20.25 -5.76
CA VAL A 1046 -14.46 -20.08 -6.33
C VAL A 1046 -15.36 -20.09 -5.11
N ASN A 1047 -16.51 -19.45 -5.26
CA ASN A 1047 -17.76 -19.91 -4.63
C ASN A 1047 -18.75 -20.29 -5.75
N GLY A 1048 -19.16 -21.55 -5.82
CA GLY A 1048 -20.17 -22.10 -6.73
C GLY A 1048 -20.05 -22.06 -8.28
N GLY A 1049 -19.18 -21.27 -8.95
CA GLY A 1049 -19.46 -20.84 -10.34
C GLY A 1049 -18.36 -20.81 -11.42
N SER A 1050 -18.29 -19.67 -12.15
CA SER A 1050 -17.70 -19.47 -13.52
C SER A 1050 -16.64 -18.35 -13.99
N LYS A 1051 -15.45 -17.80 -13.56
CA LYS A 1051 -14.44 -17.46 -12.44
C LYS A 1051 -14.54 -16.07 -11.75
N ARG A 1052 -14.42 -15.83 -10.43
CA ARG A 1052 -14.93 -14.52 -9.89
C ARG A 1052 -13.96 -13.48 -9.49
N GLY A 1053 -12.73 -13.78 -9.10
CA GLY A 1053 -12.05 -12.77 -8.32
C GLY A 1053 -12.64 -12.42 -6.90
N LYS A 1054 -11.91 -12.59 -5.76
CA LYS A 1054 -11.72 -11.55 -4.68
C LYS A 1054 -10.22 -10.77 -4.50
N CYS A 1055 -10.33 -10.92 -3.07
CA CYS A 1055 -10.13 -9.99 -1.91
C CYS A 1055 -10.00 -10.39 -0.43
N VAL A 1056 -9.19 -9.54 0.24
CA VAL A 1056 -9.17 -9.07 1.61
C VAL A 1056 -8.29 -7.81 1.72
N CYS A 1057 -8.29 -7.27 2.91
CA CYS A 1057 -7.71 -6.03 3.34
C CYS A 1057 -7.63 -6.19 4.87
N ILE A 1058 -6.56 -5.77 5.57
CA ILE A 1058 -6.49 -5.82 7.06
C ILE A 1058 -5.94 -4.55 7.70
N PRO A 1059 -6.36 -4.28 8.96
CA PRO A 1059 -5.94 -3.10 9.67
C PRO A 1059 -5.59 -3.11 11.17
N ARG A 1060 -5.40 -4.26 11.83
CA ARG A 1060 -4.56 -4.23 13.04
C ARG A 1060 -4.01 -5.60 13.35
N LEU A 1061 -2.69 -5.72 13.49
CA LEU A 1061 -2.12 -6.75 14.36
C LEU A 1061 -1.94 -6.22 15.79
N ALA A 1062 -1.92 -7.17 16.72
CA ALA A 1062 -1.86 -6.99 18.16
C ALA A 1062 -1.14 -8.18 18.83
#